data_AF-A0A087TU72-F1
#
_entry.id   AF-A0A087TU72-F1
#
_cell.length_a   1.000
_cell.length_b   1.000
_cell.length_c   1.000
_cell.angle_alpha   90.00
_cell.angle_beta   90.00
_cell.angle_gamma   90.00
#
_symmetry.space_group_name_H-M   'P 1'
#
loop_
_entity.id
_entity.type
_entity.pdbx_description
1 polymer ?
#
loop_
_entity_poly.entity_id
_entity_poly.type
_entity_poly.pdbx_seq_one_letter_code
_entity_poly.pdbx_strand_id
1 'polypeptide(L)'
;MYILKEDVCQNNQPSKSVAFYSISEIESMFLKLAPFYPTIVVQWCNVLTILNYDSRLFWSKIVHPCQENIADEPTPISMQSTQQKKCFVPCNLEMVRRGGVILLCDYVCENPTDVVQMTWLIVHHVNDIIDLSMETTVQDFISSIHRNPAASGLWIQAIINAHHRDLAKPSFWKRALQCLQNIHLTQSGKLLNLLVDNFLTSHHLLVANICDRLACKRLEILLSEPATKQLSVQDIDKLVKIMESSGISKRHKNFMLLCEKLKAVLSDELSPSSTHPLLQPIFKIQDTALNKEWYLKFVKEECYSLRSPAKECAHLLSQLKFEDITAIMSSKEFQLPILEQCLILGTKFIATSEKYKSSKSDDPFVGVTESAGSILYRSAQSTLLQHLTDFMALLPRTSKFQNRLYKLFSDKSFWELLFVLVSTTTCYLKTLHFIPGRDIPYDSLDDIALLSIVSCEAVVFIIQSAKSLSSEMLKLTLLMLDECLKNAELSAVIGSEPHMSWICSAIFAVHLLVKYLQQDKEYPMVVYPFSLEDCSLTHEQCLARKACIHIVELISWLESYRQFQLQISEHLFCPLKSVIQGMARLPIINSFARTPPILWQLGWCPEFCGSLKTSVPPPPGEYLQDRDVLKQYIYRINLLGWTSRQQFEETWMALLGVLSATPVDDVDGKEEDQERIRTSCLAVKSITSLLLQTLLLPQPGNPQNSTYLKQPRDKPLAFQHT
;
A
#
# COMPACT_ATOMS: atom_id res chain seq x y z
N MET A 1 -46.99 36.03 -1.60
CA MET A 1 -47.98 34.98 -1.26
C MET A 1 -48.24 35.09 0.23
N TYR A 2 -49.49 35.19 0.67
CA TYR A 2 -49.82 35.26 2.10
C TYR A 2 -50.42 33.92 2.55
N ILE A 3 -49.75 33.22 3.48
CA ILE A 3 -50.29 32.02 4.11
C ILE A 3 -51.02 32.48 5.38
N LEU A 4 -52.29 32.10 5.52
CA LEU A 4 -53.14 32.46 6.67
C LEU A 4 -52.62 31.75 7.93
N LYS A 5 -52.47 32.50 9.03
CA LYS A 5 -52.18 31.95 10.36
C LYS A 5 -53.52 31.51 10.96
N GLU A 6 -53.73 30.21 11.16
CA GLU A 6 -54.85 29.75 11.99
C GLU A 6 -54.52 30.09 13.45
N ASP A 7 -55.00 31.24 13.93
CA ASP A 7 -55.05 31.50 15.36
C ASP A 7 -56.14 30.62 15.97
N VAL A 8 -55.74 29.72 16.86
CA VAL A 8 -56.66 29.06 17.80
C VAL A 8 -57.22 30.13 18.73
N CYS A 9 -58.34 30.75 18.33
CA CYS A 9 -59.10 31.67 19.19
C CYS A 9 -59.83 30.85 20.26
N GLN A 10 -59.23 30.72 21.44
CA GLN A 10 -60.02 30.59 22.67
C GLN A 10 -60.39 31.99 23.18
N ASN A 11 -61.71 32.24 23.19
CA ASN A 11 -62.47 33.30 23.88
C ASN A 11 -62.47 34.74 23.31
N ASN A 12 -63.61 35.04 22.66
CA ASN A 12 -64.41 36.28 22.70
C ASN A 12 -63.70 37.65 22.79
N GLN A 13 -63.50 38.29 21.63
CA GLN A 13 -63.92 39.68 21.32
C GLN A 13 -63.58 40.03 19.84
N PRO A 14 -64.40 40.83 19.12
CA PRO A 14 -64.26 41.00 17.67
C PRO A 14 -63.43 42.24 17.33
N SER A 15 -62.11 42.08 17.13
CA SER A 15 -61.30 42.99 16.30
C SER A 15 -59.84 42.52 16.25
N LYS A 16 -59.45 41.61 15.35
CA LYS A 16 -58.02 41.43 15.02
C LYS A 16 -57.84 41.13 13.54
N SER A 17 -56.99 41.96 12.92
CA SER A 17 -56.41 41.81 11.59
C SER A 17 -55.98 40.36 11.32
N VAL A 18 -56.34 39.84 10.15
CA VAL A 18 -55.88 38.53 9.65
C VAL A 18 -54.35 38.49 9.72
N ALA A 19 -53.80 37.69 10.64
CA ALA A 19 -52.36 37.53 10.77
C ALA A 19 -51.87 36.63 9.63
N PHE A 20 -50.97 37.15 8.81
CA PHE A 20 -50.32 36.37 7.74
C PHE A 20 -48.93 35.94 8.20
N TYR A 21 -48.50 34.75 7.80
CA TYR A 21 -47.11 34.34 7.99
C TYR A 21 -46.19 35.27 7.19
N SER A 22 -45.13 35.76 7.83
CA SER A 22 -44.05 36.45 7.14
C SER A 22 -43.20 35.44 6.35
N ILE A 23 -42.51 35.91 5.31
CA ILE A 23 -41.61 35.06 4.51
C ILE A 23 -40.53 34.42 5.39
N SER A 24 -39.99 35.16 6.38
CA SER A 24 -38.99 34.66 7.32
C SER A 24 -39.53 33.56 8.26
N GLU A 25 -40.80 33.63 8.68
CA GLU A 25 -41.44 32.55 9.44
C GLU A 25 -41.57 31.27 8.58
N ILE A 26 -41.97 31.42 7.32
CA ILE A 26 -42.10 30.32 6.36
C ILE A 26 -40.73 29.67 6.10
N GLU A 27 -39.69 30.46 5.84
CA GLU A 27 -38.31 29.98 5.68
C GLU A 27 -37.85 29.12 6.86
N SER A 28 -38.12 29.56 8.09
CA SER A 28 -37.73 28.83 9.29
C SER A 28 -38.42 27.46 9.40
N MET A 29 -39.66 27.35 8.90
CA MET A 29 -40.39 26.09 8.87
C MET A 29 -39.83 25.14 7.79
N PHE A 30 -39.53 25.65 6.59
CA PHE A 30 -38.93 24.83 5.53
C PHE A 30 -37.51 24.37 5.87
N LEU A 31 -36.71 25.17 6.59
CA LEU A 31 -35.40 24.73 7.09
C LEU A 31 -35.52 23.56 8.09
N LYS A 32 -36.54 23.57 8.96
CA LYS A 32 -36.82 22.45 9.89
C LYS A 32 -37.34 21.20 9.18
N LEU A 33 -37.95 21.35 8.01
CA LEU A 33 -38.45 20.24 7.18
C LEU A 33 -37.35 19.57 6.34
N ALA A 34 -36.23 20.25 6.09
CA ALA A 34 -35.12 19.74 5.28
C ALA A 34 -34.63 18.32 5.61
N PRO A 35 -34.45 17.91 6.89
CA PRO A 35 -34.02 16.54 7.20
C PRO A 35 -35.10 15.47 6.94
N PHE A 36 -36.38 15.84 6.88
CA PHE A 36 -37.49 14.88 6.75
C PHE A 36 -38.09 14.83 5.35
N TYR A 37 -38.28 15.97 4.70
CA TYR A 37 -38.95 16.10 3.40
C TYR A 37 -38.14 16.96 2.41
N PRO A 38 -37.00 16.44 1.92
CA PRO A 38 -36.06 17.22 1.12
C PRO A 38 -36.65 17.71 -0.22
N THR A 39 -37.51 16.92 -0.86
CA THR A 39 -38.13 17.27 -2.15
C THR A 39 -39.05 18.50 -2.07
N ILE A 40 -39.83 18.59 -0.99
CA ILE A 40 -40.73 19.72 -0.73
C ILE A 40 -39.92 21.01 -0.52
N VAL A 41 -38.81 20.90 0.22
CA VAL A 41 -37.91 22.05 0.45
C VAL A 41 -37.28 22.51 -0.86
N VAL A 42 -36.81 21.59 -1.72
CA VAL A 42 -36.26 21.96 -3.04
C VAL A 42 -37.31 22.60 -3.94
N GLN A 43 -38.55 22.13 -3.92
CA GLN A 43 -39.66 22.77 -4.65
C GLN A 43 -39.95 24.19 -4.12
N TRP A 44 -39.89 24.38 -2.81
CA TRP A 44 -40.01 25.71 -2.21
C TRP A 44 -38.87 26.63 -2.65
N CYS A 45 -37.63 26.14 -2.66
CA CYS A 45 -36.49 26.88 -3.21
C CYS A 45 -36.73 27.29 -4.67
N ASN A 46 -37.31 26.41 -5.50
CA ASN A 46 -37.63 26.73 -6.89
C ASN A 46 -38.68 27.86 -6.99
N VAL A 47 -39.71 27.84 -6.14
CA VAL A 47 -40.70 28.92 -6.07
C VAL A 47 -40.04 30.25 -5.69
N LEU A 48 -39.09 30.23 -4.74
CA LEU A 48 -38.35 31.43 -4.36
C LEU A 48 -37.47 31.97 -5.50
N THR A 49 -36.84 31.08 -6.27
CA THR A 49 -36.10 31.42 -7.49
C THR A 49 -36.99 32.12 -8.52
N ILE A 50 -38.17 31.56 -8.84
CA ILE A 50 -39.13 32.14 -9.80
C ILE A 50 -39.63 33.51 -9.35
N LEU A 51 -39.76 33.73 -8.04
CA LEU A 51 -40.21 34.99 -7.46
C LEU A 51 -39.09 36.05 -7.34
N ASN A 52 -37.89 35.76 -7.83
CA ASN A 52 -36.69 36.60 -7.71
C ASN A 52 -36.38 36.99 -6.25
N TYR A 53 -36.57 36.05 -5.33
CA TYR A 53 -36.31 36.29 -3.91
C TYR A 53 -34.86 35.93 -3.55
N ASP A 54 -33.99 36.95 -3.46
CA ASP A 54 -32.58 36.80 -3.10
C ASP A 54 -32.31 37.13 -1.61
N SER A 55 -32.62 36.17 -0.71
CA SER A 55 -32.18 36.23 0.68
C SER A 55 -30.91 35.41 0.90
N ARG A 56 -29.76 36.08 1.01
CA ARG A 56 -28.46 35.42 1.25
C ARG A 56 -28.42 34.60 2.54
N LEU A 57 -29.16 35.02 3.56
CA LEU A 57 -29.21 34.32 4.86
C LEU A 57 -29.96 32.99 4.77
N PHE A 58 -30.93 32.89 3.87
CA PHE A 58 -31.68 31.66 3.65
C PHE A 58 -30.87 30.70 2.77
N TRP A 59 -30.35 31.19 1.64
CA TRP A 59 -29.55 30.39 0.70
C TRP A 59 -28.25 29.87 1.32
N SER A 60 -27.58 30.64 2.19
CA SER A 60 -26.40 30.16 2.91
C SER A 60 -26.71 28.98 3.84
N LYS A 61 -27.88 29.00 4.51
CA LYS A 61 -28.33 27.90 5.39
C LYS A 61 -28.71 26.63 4.61
N ILE A 62 -29.24 26.77 3.39
CA ILE A 62 -29.54 25.63 2.52
C ILE A 62 -28.27 24.98 1.98
N VAL A 63 -27.33 25.81 1.50
CA VAL A 63 -26.13 25.32 0.82
C VAL A 63 -25.03 24.90 1.81
N HIS A 64 -25.11 25.38 3.06
CA HIS A 64 -24.28 24.93 4.18
C HIS A 64 -25.14 24.64 5.43
N PRO A 65 -25.83 23.48 5.50
CA PRO A 65 -26.71 23.14 6.62
C PRO A 65 -25.99 22.92 7.97
N CYS A 66 -24.65 22.96 8.01
CA CYS A 66 -23.84 22.63 9.19
C CYS A 66 -23.10 23.82 9.86
N GLN A 67 -23.33 25.07 9.44
CA GLN A 67 -22.76 26.25 10.14
C GLN A 67 -23.73 26.76 11.24
N GLU A 68 -24.04 25.91 12.21
CA GLU A 68 -24.28 26.46 13.56
C GLU A 68 -22.93 26.43 14.27
N ASN A 69 -22.41 27.61 14.60
CA ASN A 69 -21.22 27.75 15.43
C ASN A 69 -21.44 26.95 16.71
N ILE A 70 -20.68 25.86 16.89
CA ILE A 70 -20.57 25.16 18.17
C ILE A 70 -19.89 26.14 19.13
N ALA A 71 -20.69 26.99 19.76
CA ALA A 71 -20.32 27.72 20.96
C ALA A 71 -20.52 26.77 22.15
N ASP A 72 -19.75 25.69 22.20
CA ASP A 72 -19.64 24.86 23.40
C ASP A 72 -18.28 25.14 24.05
N GLU A 73 -18.35 25.60 25.29
CA GLU A 73 -17.22 25.82 26.18
C GLU A 73 -16.32 24.55 26.23
N PRO A 74 -14.99 24.71 26.23
CA PRO A 74 -14.09 23.56 26.26
C PRO A 74 -14.11 22.92 27.65
N THR A 75 -14.88 21.84 27.82
CA THR A 75 -14.70 20.95 28.97
C THR A 75 -13.39 20.15 28.82
N PRO A 76 -12.57 20.02 29.89
CA PRO A 76 -11.18 19.56 29.78
C PRO A 76 -10.99 18.03 29.70
N ILE A 77 -11.93 17.27 29.10
CA ILE A 77 -11.87 15.79 29.09
C ILE A 77 -11.78 15.18 27.67
N SER A 78 -11.83 15.96 26.59
CA SER A 78 -11.80 15.40 25.22
C SER A 78 -10.44 15.46 24.49
N MET A 79 -9.31 15.32 25.19
CA MET A 79 -7.96 15.42 24.58
C MET A 79 -7.34 14.08 24.14
N GLN A 80 -8.11 12.98 24.02
CA GLN A 80 -7.57 11.69 23.56
C GLN A 80 -8.34 11.00 22.42
N SER A 81 -9.22 11.71 21.71
CA SER A 81 -9.90 11.13 20.54
C SER A 81 -9.96 12.11 19.37
N THR A 82 -8.81 12.53 18.85
CA THR A 82 -8.69 13.11 17.51
C THR A 82 -8.65 12.01 16.44
N GLN A 83 -9.57 11.05 16.52
CA GLN A 83 -10.07 10.42 15.30
C GLN A 83 -10.89 11.50 14.61
N GLN A 84 -10.44 11.95 13.44
CA GLN A 84 -11.22 12.84 12.57
C GLN A 84 -12.56 12.15 12.26
N LYS A 85 -13.60 12.44 13.07
CA LYS A 85 -14.98 12.07 12.75
C LYS A 85 -15.29 12.75 11.43
N LYS A 86 -15.31 11.98 10.34
CA LYS A 86 -16.02 12.37 9.12
C LYS A 86 -17.45 12.66 9.56
N CYS A 87 -17.82 13.93 9.67
CA CYS A 87 -19.17 14.33 9.97
C CYS A 87 -20.00 13.97 8.74
N PHE A 88 -20.66 12.81 8.76
CA PHE A 88 -21.52 12.40 7.67
C PHE A 88 -22.77 13.29 7.68
N VAL A 89 -22.91 14.13 6.66
CA VAL A 89 -24.15 14.88 6.45
C VAL A 89 -25.25 13.89 6.08
N PRO A 90 -26.43 13.93 6.73
CA PRO A 90 -27.58 13.12 6.35
C PRO A 90 -27.90 13.24 4.85
N CYS A 91 -28.23 12.13 4.19
CA CYS A 91 -28.48 12.10 2.75
C CYS A 91 -29.57 13.10 2.31
N ASN A 92 -30.64 13.25 3.12
CA ASN A 92 -31.71 14.20 2.86
C ASN A 92 -31.21 15.66 2.83
N LEU A 93 -30.30 16.02 3.75
CA LEU A 93 -29.71 17.36 3.78
C LEU A 93 -28.77 17.57 2.59
N GLU A 94 -28.02 16.55 2.18
CA GLU A 94 -27.18 16.61 0.98
C GLU A 94 -28.01 16.79 -0.31
N MET A 95 -29.21 16.19 -0.39
CA MET A 95 -30.14 16.41 -1.50
C MET A 95 -30.61 17.86 -1.55
N VAL A 96 -31.03 18.43 -0.40
CA VAL A 96 -31.46 19.83 -0.32
C VAL A 96 -30.30 20.77 -0.68
N ARG A 97 -29.10 20.47 -0.19
CA ARG A 97 -27.88 21.23 -0.47
C ARG A 97 -27.56 21.29 -1.96
N ARG A 98 -27.45 20.13 -2.62
CA ARG A 98 -27.17 20.04 -4.06
C ARG A 98 -28.28 20.65 -4.91
N GLY A 99 -29.54 20.37 -4.56
CA GLY A 99 -30.70 20.98 -5.22
C GLY A 99 -30.70 22.51 -5.10
N GLY A 100 -30.32 23.04 -3.93
CA GLY A 100 -30.16 24.47 -3.70
C GLY A 100 -29.08 25.11 -4.59
N VAL A 101 -27.91 24.48 -4.72
CA VAL A 101 -26.85 24.95 -5.63
C VAL A 101 -27.33 25.00 -7.07
N ILE A 102 -28.00 23.93 -7.54
CA ILE A 102 -28.50 23.83 -8.93
C ILE A 102 -29.50 24.96 -9.23
N LEU A 103 -30.44 25.21 -8.32
CA LEU A 103 -31.45 26.27 -8.48
C LEU A 103 -30.85 27.68 -8.37
N LEU A 104 -29.80 27.86 -7.56
CA LEU A 104 -29.06 29.12 -7.51
C LEU A 104 -28.28 29.38 -8.79
N CYS A 105 -27.66 28.36 -9.39
CA CYS A 105 -27.02 28.47 -10.70
C CYS A 105 -28.02 28.91 -11.76
N ASP A 106 -29.24 28.35 -11.74
CA ASP A 106 -30.32 28.71 -12.66
C ASP A 106 -30.78 30.16 -12.47
N TYR A 107 -31.01 30.58 -11.22
CA TYR A 107 -31.34 31.96 -10.86
C TYR A 107 -30.32 32.98 -11.41
N VAL A 108 -29.03 32.69 -11.27
CA VAL A 108 -27.96 33.58 -11.74
C VAL A 108 -27.87 33.59 -13.28
N CYS A 109 -28.20 32.48 -13.95
CA CYS A 109 -28.29 32.43 -15.41
C CYS A 109 -29.41 33.31 -15.96
N GLU A 110 -30.57 33.32 -15.30
CA GLU A 110 -31.71 34.16 -15.69
C GLU A 110 -31.49 35.65 -15.38
N ASN A 111 -30.73 35.95 -14.31
CA ASN A 111 -30.43 37.31 -13.85
C ASN A 111 -28.92 37.65 -13.94
N PRO A 112 -28.31 37.70 -15.14
CA PRO A 112 -26.86 37.90 -15.31
C PRO A 112 -26.37 39.29 -14.88
N THR A 113 -27.28 40.24 -14.63
CA THR A 113 -26.95 41.58 -14.12
C THR A 113 -26.56 41.58 -12.65
N ASP A 114 -26.93 40.55 -11.88
CA ASP A 114 -26.55 40.43 -10.48
C ASP A 114 -25.16 39.80 -10.33
N VAL A 115 -24.14 40.64 -10.51
CA VAL A 115 -22.73 40.26 -10.38
C VAL A 115 -22.39 39.81 -8.95
N VAL A 116 -23.15 40.24 -7.94
CA VAL A 116 -22.82 39.97 -6.53
C VAL A 116 -23.14 38.52 -6.19
N GLN A 117 -24.31 38.03 -6.60
CA GLN A 117 -24.69 36.63 -6.37
C GLN A 117 -23.79 35.66 -7.15
N MET A 118 -23.46 36.00 -8.40
CA MET A 118 -22.51 35.23 -9.21
C MET A 118 -21.13 35.13 -8.53
N THR A 119 -20.61 36.24 -8.02
CA THR A 119 -19.31 36.27 -7.34
C THR A 119 -19.35 35.45 -6.06
N TRP A 120 -20.40 35.59 -5.25
CA TRP A 120 -20.57 34.82 -4.01
C TRP A 120 -20.59 33.31 -4.28
N LEU A 121 -21.36 32.88 -5.27
CA LEU A 121 -21.49 31.46 -5.63
C LEU A 121 -20.15 30.87 -6.12
N ILE A 122 -19.39 31.60 -6.94
CA ILE A 122 -18.07 31.14 -7.41
C ILE A 122 -17.07 31.02 -6.26
N VAL A 123 -16.96 32.03 -5.39
CA VAL A 123 -15.94 32.03 -4.32
C VAL A 123 -16.22 30.95 -3.28
N HIS A 124 -17.48 30.76 -2.90
CA HIS A 124 -17.84 29.88 -1.78
C HIS A 124 -18.16 28.44 -2.21
N HIS A 125 -18.63 28.21 -3.43
CA HIS A 125 -19.18 26.92 -3.86
C HIS A 125 -18.48 26.31 -5.08
N VAL A 126 -17.23 26.70 -5.36
CA VAL A 126 -16.46 26.19 -6.50
C VAL A 126 -16.39 24.66 -6.53
N ASN A 127 -16.20 24.01 -5.37
CA ASN A 127 -16.10 22.54 -5.29
C ASN A 127 -17.43 21.86 -5.70
N ASP A 128 -18.55 22.40 -5.22
CA ASP A 128 -19.88 21.87 -5.51
C ASP A 128 -20.25 22.05 -6.98
N ILE A 129 -19.94 23.22 -7.54
CA ILE A 129 -20.18 23.52 -8.96
C ILE A 129 -19.36 22.57 -9.85
N ILE A 130 -18.10 22.29 -9.49
CA ILE A 130 -17.28 21.32 -10.23
C ILE A 130 -17.84 19.90 -10.12
N ASP A 131 -18.29 19.49 -8.94
CA ASP A 131 -18.86 18.16 -8.76
C ASP A 131 -20.21 17.97 -9.48
N LEU A 132 -20.99 19.04 -9.61
CA LEU A 132 -22.28 19.07 -10.31
C LEU A 132 -22.18 19.50 -11.78
N SER A 133 -20.96 19.61 -12.34
CA SER A 133 -20.72 20.03 -13.73
C SER A 133 -21.38 19.17 -14.83
N MET A 134 -21.94 18.01 -14.47
CA MET A 134 -22.70 17.17 -15.39
C MET A 134 -24.17 17.62 -15.55
N GLU A 135 -24.68 18.41 -14.62
CA GLU A 135 -26.05 18.94 -14.66
C GLU A 135 -26.17 20.08 -15.67
N THR A 136 -27.27 20.12 -16.42
CA THR A 136 -27.44 21.06 -17.55
C THR A 136 -27.45 22.52 -17.11
N THR A 137 -28.18 22.87 -16.05
CA THR A 137 -28.25 24.25 -15.54
C THR A 137 -26.90 24.75 -15.03
N VAL A 138 -26.10 23.85 -14.46
CA VAL A 138 -24.74 24.16 -14.00
C VAL A 138 -23.79 24.34 -15.18
N GLN A 139 -23.97 23.59 -16.27
CA GLN A 139 -23.22 23.82 -17.52
C GLN A 139 -23.55 25.17 -18.15
N ASP A 140 -24.83 25.55 -18.16
CA ASP A 140 -25.27 26.86 -18.64
C ASP A 140 -24.65 27.98 -17.79
N PHE A 141 -24.59 27.80 -16.47
CA PHE A 141 -23.90 28.71 -15.56
C PHE A 141 -22.39 28.79 -15.82
N ILE A 142 -21.71 27.66 -16.00
CA ILE A 142 -20.28 27.66 -16.38
C ILE A 142 -20.08 28.37 -17.73
N SER A 143 -20.99 28.20 -18.68
CA SER A 143 -20.94 28.88 -19.97
C SER A 143 -21.11 30.40 -19.84
N SER A 144 -21.95 30.88 -18.91
CA SER A 144 -22.14 32.31 -18.65
C SER A 144 -20.88 32.92 -18.02
N ILE A 145 -20.21 32.18 -17.11
CA ILE A 145 -18.89 32.54 -16.56
C ILE A 145 -17.85 32.67 -17.68
N HIS A 146 -17.84 31.74 -18.63
CA HIS A 146 -16.89 31.75 -19.76
C HIS A 146 -17.05 32.94 -20.70
N ARG A 147 -18.26 33.49 -20.82
CA ARG A 147 -18.53 34.69 -21.63
C ARG A 147 -18.03 35.98 -20.97
N ASN A 148 -17.88 36.00 -19.65
CA ASN A 148 -17.47 37.19 -18.90
C ASN A 148 -15.98 37.13 -18.50
N PRO A 149 -15.13 38.07 -18.94
CA PRO A 149 -13.69 38.06 -18.66
C PRO A 149 -13.34 38.21 -17.16
N ALA A 150 -14.14 38.94 -16.39
CA ALA A 150 -13.92 39.13 -14.96
C ALA A 150 -14.33 37.89 -14.16
N ALA A 151 -15.51 37.32 -14.48
CA ALA A 151 -15.99 36.09 -13.86
C ALA A 151 -15.06 34.90 -14.15
N SER A 152 -14.59 34.78 -15.39
CA SER A 152 -13.58 33.79 -15.80
C SER A 152 -12.27 33.90 -15.00
N GLY A 153 -11.82 35.13 -14.70
CA GLY A 153 -10.62 35.34 -13.88
C GLY A 153 -10.83 34.93 -12.43
N LEU A 154 -12.00 35.22 -11.88
CA LEU A 154 -12.38 34.87 -10.51
C LEU A 154 -12.61 33.36 -10.36
N TRP A 155 -13.14 32.70 -11.39
CA TRP A 155 -13.28 31.23 -11.47
C TRP A 155 -11.93 30.51 -11.37
N ILE A 156 -10.92 30.98 -12.11
CA ILE A 156 -9.54 30.44 -12.02
C ILE A 156 -9.00 30.60 -10.59
N GLN A 157 -9.15 31.77 -9.98
CA GLN A 157 -8.68 32.02 -8.61
C GLN A 157 -9.39 31.16 -7.57
N ALA A 158 -10.71 30.97 -7.72
CA ALA A 158 -11.48 30.10 -6.84
C ALA A 158 -11.01 28.64 -6.94
N ILE A 159 -10.67 28.15 -8.13
CA ILE A 159 -10.11 26.79 -8.30
C ILE A 159 -8.72 26.66 -7.66
N ILE A 160 -7.88 27.69 -7.72
CA ILE A 160 -6.58 27.70 -7.02
C ILE A 160 -6.77 27.60 -5.51
N ASN A 161 -7.76 28.32 -4.98
CA ASN A 161 -8.04 28.39 -3.55
C ASN A 161 -8.95 27.25 -3.05
N ALA A 162 -9.42 26.38 -3.94
CA ALA A 162 -10.26 25.24 -3.61
C ALA A 162 -9.55 24.31 -2.62
N HIS A 163 -10.32 23.72 -1.69
CA HIS A 163 -9.74 22.91 -0.61
C HIS A 163 -8.83 21.78 -1.12
N HIS A 164 -7.55 21.82 -0.70
CA HIS A 164 -6.49 20.84 -1.02
C HIS A 164 -6.84 19.36 -0.79
N ARG A 165 -7.86 19.04 0.02
CA ARG A 165 -8.27 17.66 0.28
C ARG A 165 -9.11 17.04 -0.85
N ASP A 166 -9.91 17.83 -1.56
CA ASP A 166 -10.70 17.35 -2.70
C ASP A 166 -9.91 17.39 -4.02
N LEU A 167 -8.90 18.27 -4.08
CA LEU A 167 -7.84 18.27 -5.09
C LEU A 167 -6.97 16.99 -5.08
N ALA A 168 -7.20 16.02 -4.20
CA ALA A 168 -6.55 14.71 -4.28
C ALA A 168 -7.34 13.70 -5.13
N LYS A 169 -8.62 13.96 -5.43
CA LYS A 169 -9.49 13.01 -6.14
C LYS A 169 -9.33 13.15 -7.66
N PRO A 170 -9.00 12.07 -8.40
CA PRO A 170 -8.83 12.14 -9.85
C PRO A 170 -10.14 12.47 -10.60
N SER A 171 -11.30 12.10 -10.04
CA SER A 171 -12.62 12.45 -10.60
C SER A 171 -12.89 13.95 -10.56
N PHE A 172 -12.53 14.60 -9.45
CA PHE A 172 -12.64 16.04 -9.28
C PHE A 172 -11.74 16.78 -10.28
N TRP A 173 -10.48 16.35 -10.42
CA TRP A 173 -9.56 16.93 -11.41
C TRP A 173 -10.06 16.85 -12.84
N LYS A 174 -10.61 15.69 -13.22
CA LYS A 174 -11.18 15.51 -14.56
C LYS A 174 -12.31 16.52 -14.82
N ARG A 175 -13.22 16.68 -13.86
CA ARG A 175 -14.34 17.64 -13.94
C ARG A 175 -13.84 19.08 -13.95
N ALA A 176 -12.91 19.43 -13.06
CA ALA A 176 -12.31 20.76 -13.02
C ALA A 176 -11.66 21.14 -14.36
N LEU A 177 -10.91 20.23 -14.99
CA LEU A 177 -10.32 20.47 -16.30
C LEU A 177 -11.36 20.64 -17.42
N GLN A 178 -12.47 19.90 -17.35
CA GLN A 178 -13.60 20.11 -18.27
C GLN A 178 -14.21 21.51 -18.09
N CYS A 179 -14.38 21.96 -16.85
CA CYS A 179 -14.85 23.32 -16.54
C CYS A 179 -13.85 24.43 -16.91
N LEU A 180 -12.57 24.11 -17.18
CA LEU A 180 -11.55 25.09 -17.58
C LEU A 180 -11.38 25.18 -19.12
N GLN A 181 -12.02 24.29 -19.89
CA GLN A 181 -11.75 24.14 -21.32
C GLN A 181 -12.07 25.40 -22.14
N ASN A 182 -13.16 26.11 -21.79
CA ASN A 182 -13.73 27.18 -22.61
C ASN A 182 -13.64 28.58 -21.97
N ILE A 183 -12.73 28.78 -21.02
CA ILE A 183 -12.47 30.09 -20.40
C ILE A 183 -12.23 31.19 -21.43
N HIS A 184 -12.67 32.42 -21.10
CA HIS A 184 -12.45 33.61 -21.90
C HIS A 184 -10.98 33.82 -22.28
N LEU A 185 -10.74 34.22 -23.54
CA LEU A 185 -9.41 34.38 -24.13
C LEU A 185 -8.50 35.29 -23.29
N THR A 186 -9.04 36.36 -22.69
CA THR A 186 -8.30 37.35 -21.87
C THR A 186 -7.60 36.80 -20.63
N GLN A 187 -8.01 35.62 -20.12
CA GLN A 187 -7.42 35.01 -18.93
C GLN A 187 -6.52 33.81 -19.26
N SER A 188 -6.19 33.59 -20.54
CA SER A 188 -5.41 32.42 -20.97
C SER A 188 -4.03 32.34 -20.30
N GLY A 189 -3.39 33.48 -20.01
CA GLY A 189 -2.11 33.51 -19.27
C GLY A 189 -2.22 32.99 -17.83
N LYS A 190 -3.24 33.43 -17.09
CA LYS A 190 -3.49 32.94 -15.71
C LYS A 190 -3.85 31.45 -15.70
N LEU A 191 -4.59 31.00 -16.71
CA LEU A 191 -4.93 29.59 -16.89
C LEU A 191 -3.67 28.74 -17.14
N LEU A 192 -2.75 29.17 -18.00
CA LEU A 192 -1.52 28.44 -18.27
C LEU A 192 -0.64 28.30 -17.01
N ASN A 193 -0.49 29.37 -16.23
CA ASN A 193 0.23 29.29 -14.94
C ASN A 193 -0.40 28.25 -14.01
N LEU A 194 -1.73 28.29 -13.86
CA LEU A 194 -2.46 27.32 -13.03
C LEU A 194 -2.25 25.87 -13.51
N LEU A 195 -2.29 25.62 -14.83
CA LEU A 195 -2.14 24.28 -15.38
C LEU A 195 -0.73 23.72 -15.17
N VAL A 196 0.29 24.56 -15.36
CA VAL A 196 1.70 24.16 -15.20
C VAL A 196 2.04 23.93 -13.73
N ASP A 197 1.64 24.83 -12.83
CA ASP A 197 1.99 24.77 -11.42
C ASP A 197 1.29 23.61 -10.71
N ASN A 198 -0.02 23.44 -10.93
CA ASN A 198 -0.84 22.54 -10.13
C ASN A 198 -1.19 21.21 -10.83
N PHE A 199 -1.32 21.18 -12.16
CA PHE A 199 -1.92 20.02 -12.83
C PHE A 199 -0.94 19.16 -13.64
N LEU A 200 0.03 19.75 -14.33
CA LEU A 200 1.04 19.00 -15.10
C LEU A 200 1.99 18.21 -14.19
N THR A 201 2.18 18.67 -12.96
CA THR A 201 2.97 18.00 -11.92
C THR A 201 2.27 16.81 -11.26
N SER A 202 1.00 16.56 -11.61
CA SER A 202 0.21 15.48 -10.99
C SER A 202 0.74 14.08 -11.31
N HIS A 203 0.62 13.16 -10.34
CA HIS A 203 0.99 11.74 -10.51
C HIS A 203 0.05 10.99 -11.46
N HIS A 204 -1.16 11.51 -11.70
CA HIS A 204 -2.17 10.87 -12.54
C HIS A 204 -1.95 11.19 -14.02
N LEU A 205 -1.38 10.24 -14.75
CA LEU A 205 -1.04 10.39 -16.18
C LEU A 205 -2.22 10.84 -17.06
N LEU A 206 -3.45 10.37 -16.77
CA LEU A 206 -4.63 10.78 -17.53
C LEU A 206 -4.92 12.28 -17.36
N VAL A 207 -4.86 12.78 -16.12
CA VAL A 207 -5.09 14.19 -15.79
C VAL A 207 -4.00 15.03 -16.46
N ALA A 208 -2.73 14.65 -16.31
CA ALA A 208 -1.61 15.32 -16.97
C ALA A 208 -1.76 15.39 -18.50
N ASN A 209 -2.21 14.32 -19.14
CA ASN A 209 -2.45 14.31 -20.60
C ASN A 209 -3.63 15.21 -21.02
N ILE A 210 -4.69 15.28 -20.23
CA ILE A 210 -5.82 16.19 -20.49
C ILE A 210 -5.35 17.64 -20.34
N CYS A 211 -4.56 17.93 -19.31
CA CYS A 211 -3.94 19.24 -19.09
C CYS A 211 -3.04 19.65 -20.25
N ASP A 212 -2.16 18.76 -20.70
CA ASP A 212 -1.23 19.02 -21.80
C ASP A 212 -2.00 19.38 -23.09
N ARG A 213 -3.05 18.63 -23.42
CA ARG A 213 -3.91 18.94 -24.57
C ARG A 213 -4.59 20.31 -24.43
N LEU A 214 -5.08 20.64 -23.24
CA LEU A 214 -5.76 21.90 -22.98
C LEU A 214 -4.78 23.08 -23.04
N ALA A 215 -3.60 22.92 -22.45
CA ALA A 215 -2.54 23.91 -22.44
C ALA A 215 -1.97 24.15 -23.85
N CYS A 216 -1.72 23.08 -24.62
CA CYS A 216 -1.31 23.18 -26.03
C CYS A 216 -2.35 23.91 -26.88
N LYS A 217 -3.63 23.54 -26.78
CA LYS A 217 -4.72 24.24 -27.50
C LYS A 217 -4.77 25.73 -27.16
N ARG A 218 -4.56 26.09 -25.89
CA ARG A 218 -4.54 27.49 -25.46
C ARG A 218 -3.35 28.26 -26.01
N LEU A 219 -2.17 27.64 -26.04
CA LEU A 219 -0.99 28.22 -26.70
C LEU A 219 -1.20 28.38 -28.21
N GLU A 220 -1.81 27.42 -28.89
CA GLU A 220 -2.14 27.51 -30.32
C GLU A 220 -3.09 28.68 -30.61
N ILE A 221 -4.12 28.87 -29.80
CA ILE A 221 -5.05 30.00 -29.92
C ILE A 221 -4.31 31.34 -29.71
N LEU A 222 -3.45 31.41 -28.69
CA LEU A 222 -2.63 32.59 -28.42
C LEU A 222 -1.59 32.88 -29.53
N LEU A 223 -1.13 31.86 -30.26
CA LEU A 223 -0.27 32.04 -31.43
C LEU A 223 -1.05 32.57 -32.65
N SER A 224 -2.35 32.28 -32.74
CA SER A 224 -3.21 32.69 -33.87
C SER A 224 -3.76 34.11 -33.75
N GLU A 225 -3.98 34.61 -32.53
CA GLU A 225 -4.41 35.99 -32.28
C GLU A 225 -3.21 36.88 -31.90
N PRO A 226 -3.21 38.19 -32.18
CA PRO A 226 -2.11 39.08 -31.81
C PRO A 226 -2.03 39.22 -30.28
N ALA A 227 -1.26 38.33 -29.65
CA ALA A 227 -1.14 38.17 -28.20
C ALA A 227 -0.28 39.24 -27.50
N THR A 228 -0.43 40.52 -27.88
CA THR A 228 0.46 41.59 -27.41
C THR A 228 0.15 42.13 -26.02
N LYS A 229 -0.90 41.64 -25.32
CA LYS A 229 -1.33 42.22 -24.02
C LYS A 229 -1.44 41.27 -22.83
N GLN A 230 -1.33 39.94 -23.00
CA GLN A 230 -1.71 38.98 -21.94
C GLN A 230 -0.55 38.18 -21.32
N LEU A 231 0.51 37.90 -22.07
CA LEU A 231 1.65 37.12 -21.61
C LEU A 231 2.93 37.88 -21.94
N SER A 232 3.76 38.10 -20.91
CA SER A 232 5.10 38.65 -21.11
C SER A 232 6.09 37.52 -21.39
N VAL A 233 7.20 37.84 -22.07
CA VAL A 233 8.32 36.89 -22.27
C VAL A 233 8.84 36.35 -20.93
N GLN A 234 8.79 37.17 -19.86
CA GLN A 234 9.20 36.77 -18.52
C GLN A 234 8.29 35.70 -17.89
N ASP A 235 6.99 35.70 -18.22
CA ASP A 235 6.05 34.71 -17.69
C ASP A 235 6.22 33.36 -18.38
N ILE A 236 6.57 33.36 -19.67
CA ILE A 236 6.91 32.13 -20.42
C ILE A 236 8.21 31.52 -19.87
N ASP A 237 9.22 32.36 -19.57
CA ASP A 237 10.47 31.89 -18.97
C ASP A 237 10.25 31.31 -17.56
N LYS A 238 9.30 31.84 -16.79
CA LYS A 238 8.91 31.23 -15.51
C LYS A 238 8.28 29.85 -15.72
N LEU A 239 7.37 29.71 -16.68
CA LEU A 239 6.73 28.42 -16.98
C LEU A 239 7.74 27.35 -17.42
N VAL A 240 8.68 27.72 -18.30
CA VAL A 240 9.75 26.82 -18.75
C VAL A 240 10.64 26.39 -17.58
N LYS A 241 11.05 27.32 -16.71
CA LYS A 241 11.86 27.00 -15.51
C LYS A 241 11.13 26.06 -14.54
N ILE A 242 9.82 26.23 -14.38
CA ILE A 242 8.99 25.34 -13.54
C ILE A 242 8.92 23.93 -14.15
N MET A 243 8.85 23.81 -15.48
CA MET A 243 8.86 22.51 -16.17
C MET A 243 10.23 21.81 -16.16
N GLU A 244 11.32 22.58 -16.20
CA GLU A 244 12.68 22.05 -16.13
C GLU A 244 13.03 21.58 -14.72
N SER A 245 12.73 22.39 -13.69
CA SER A 245 12.94 22.03 -12.29
C SER A 245 12.12 20.81 -11.85
N SER A 246 10.94 20.62 -12.42
CA SER A 246 10.10 19.42 -12.18
C SER A 246 10.50 18.22 -13.05
N GLY A 247 11.39 18.38 -14.03
CA GLY A 247 11.86 17.30 -14.91
C GLY A 247 10.76 16.74 -15.83
N ILE A 248 9.75 17.56 -16.14
CA ILE A 248 8.56 17.23 -16.94
C ILE A 248 8.74 17.60 -18.42
N SER A 249 9.73 18.46 -18.74
CA SER A 249 10.06 18.91 -20.10
C SER A 249 10.24 17.77 -21.12
N LYS A 250 10.81 16.63 -20.71
CA LYS A 250 10.97 15.45 -21.57
C LYS A 250 9.65 14.74 -21.92
N ARG A 251 8.63 14.85 -21.06
CA ARG A 251 7.32 14.21 -21.23
C ARG A 251 6.43 15.01 -22.18
N HIS A 252 6.37 16.33 -22.01
CA HIS A 252 5.51 17.22 -22.80
C HIS A 252 6.33 18.05 -23.80
N LYS A 253 6.94 17.36 -24.77
CA LYS A 253 7.78 18.00 -25.81
C LYS A 253 7.00 19.00 -26.66
N ASN A 254 5.73 18.71 -26.96
CA ASN A 254 4.92 19.59 -27.80
C ASN A 254 4.64 20.94 -27.12
N PHE A 255 4.32 20.93 -25.82
CA PHE A 255 4.13 22.14 -25.04
C PHE A 255 5.40 23.01 -25.01
N MET A 256 6.57 22.40 -24.79
CA MET A 256 7.86 23.11 -24.83
C MET A 256 8.12 23.77 -26.19
N LEU A 257 7.87 23.05 -27.29
CA LEU A 257 8.03 23.58 -28.65
C LEU A 257 7.06 24.76 -28.93
N LEU A 258 5.84 24.70 -28.41
CA LEU A 258 4.86 25.79 -28.55
C LEU A 258 5.25 27.02 -27.72
N CYS A 259 5.78 26.84 -26.52
CA CYS A 259 6.32 27.93 -25.70
C CYS A 259 7.52 28.62 -26.37
N GLU A 260 8.43 27.85 -26.98
CA GLU A 260 9.56 28.39 -27.75
C GLU A 260 9.08 29.18 -28.98
N LYS A 261 8.11 28.66 -29.72
CA LYS A 261 7.49 29.38 -30.85
C LYS A 261 6.83 30.68 -30.40
N LEU A 262 6.11 30.66 -29.28
CA LEU A 262 5.44 31.85 -28.74
C LEU A 262 6.46 32.89 -28.24
N LYS A 263 7.56 32.44 -27.65
CA LYS A 263 8.69 33.30 -27.27
C LYS A 263 9.37 33.94 -28.49
N ALA A 264 9.52 33.21 -29.59
CA ALA A 264 10.06 33.74 -30.85
C ALA A 264 9.15 34.82 -31.46
N VAL A 265 7.83 34.61 -31.43
CA VAL A 265 6.84 35.58 -31.94
C VAL A 265 6.77 36.85 -31.07
N LEU A 266 6.90 36.73 -29.74
CA LEU A 266 6.84 37.89 -28.83
C LEU A 266 8.13 38.71 -28.77
N SER A 267 9.28 38.13 -29.15
CA SER A 267 10.58 38.79 -29.10
C SER A 267 10.90 39.65 -30.34
N ASP A 268 10.00 39.72 -31.33
CA ASP A 268 10.18 40.47 -32.59
C ASP A 268 11.49 40.14 -33.35
N GLU A 269 12.05 38.93 -33.16
CA GLU A 269 13.16 38.45 -33.99
C GLU A 269 12.60 37.75 -35.23
N LEU A 270 12.50 38.50 -36.33
CA LEU A 270 12.33 37.96 -37.68
C LEU A 270 13.55 37.10 -38.06
N SER A 271 13.56 35.82 -37.65
CA SER A 271 14.12 34.75 -38.47
C SER A 271 13.57 33.38 -38.03
N PRO A 272 13.02 32.57 -38.96
CA PRO A 272 12.84 31.16 -38.68
C PRO A 272 14.22 30.52 -38.86
N SER A 273 14.96 30.32 -37.78
CA SER A 273 15.95 29.25 -37.78
C SER A 273 15.16 27.94 -37.81
N SER A 274 14.83 27.52 -39.03
CA SER A 274 14.25 26.22 -39.34
C SER A 274 15.27 25.13 -39.02
N THR A 275 15.45 24.81 -37.75
CA THR A 275 16.06 23.55 -37.35
C THR A 275 14.94 22.61 -36.95
N HIS A 276 14.71 21.67 -37.85
CA HIS A 276 13.82 20.52 -37.71
C HIS A 276 13.93 19.91 -36.30
N PRO A 277 12.83 19.41 -35.69
CA PRO A 277 12.78 18.86 -34.31
C PRO A 277 13.68 17.63 -34.02
N LEU A 278 14.58 17.27 -34.95
CA LEU A 278 15.58 16.21 -34.82
C LEU A 278 17.01 16.75 -34.62
N LEU A 279 17.22 18.07 -34.70
CA LEU A 279 18.51 18.70 -34.39
C LEU A 279 18.52 19.21 -32.94
N GLN A 280 18.41 18.28 -31.99
CA GLN A 280 19.21 18.45 -30.75
C GLN A 280 20.68 18.57 -31.19
N PRO A 281 21.54 19.31 -30.47
CA PRO A 281 22.96 19.35 -30.83
C PRO A 281 23.42 17.90 -30.92
N ILE A 282 23.72 17.46 -32.14
CA ILE A 282 24.33 16.16 -32.39
C ILE A 282 25.62 16.27 -31.60
N PHE A 283 25.68 15.62 -30.43
CA PHE A 283 26.94 15.29 -29.79
C PHE A 283 27.83 14.79 -30.94
N LYS A 284 28.89 15.53 -31.24
CA LYS A 284 29.81 15.14 -32.31
C LYS A 284 30.51 13.87 -31.84
N ILE A 285 29.92 12.71 -32.17
CA ILE A 285 30.42 11.36 -31.86
C ILE A 285 31.86 11.16 -32.41
N GLN A 286 32.31 12.04 -33.31
CA GLN A 286 33.65 12.02 -33.90
C GLN A 286 34.77 12.55 -32.98
N ASP A 287 34.47 13.32 -31.93
CA ASP A 287 35.51 13.94 -31.07
C ASP A 287 35.76 13.15 -29.76
N THR A 288 34.97 12.11 -29.48
CA THR A 288 35.14 11.27 -28.29
C THR A 288 35.95 10.01 -28.62
N ALA A 289 37.22 9.98 -28.24
CA ALA A 289 38.00 8.74 -28.27
C ALA A 289 37.38 7.71 -27.30
N LEU A 290 36.88 6.59 -27.85
CA LEU A 290 36.30 5.47 -27.11
C LEU A 290 37.39 4.75 -26.30
N ASN A 291 37.77 5.34 -25.17
CA ASN A 291 38.79 4.82 -24.27
C ASN A 291 38.15 4.17 -23.02
N LYS A 292 38.92 3.35 -22.30
CA LYS A 292 38.48 2.75 -21.00
C LYS A 292 37.92 3.83 -20.05
N GLU A 293 38.56 4.99 -20.00
CA GLU A 293 38.15 6.12 -19.16
C GLU A 293 36.85 6.78 -19.63
N TRP A 294 36.61 6.82 -20.93
CA TRP A 294 35.34 7.31 -21.48
C TRP A 294 34.20 6.36 -21.10
N TYR A 295 34.42 5.05 -21.23
CA TYR A 295 33.45 4.04 -20.82
C TYR A 295 33.18 4.10 -19.31
N LEU A 296 34.21 4.25 -18.46
CA LEU A 296 34.03 4.41 -17.01
C LEU A 296 33.27 5.70 -16.66
N LYS A 297 33.49 6.81 -17.37
CA LYS A 297 32.72 8.05 -17.16
C LYS A 297 31.25 7.86 -17.54
N PHE A 298 30.99 7.24 -18.69
CA PHE A 298 29.63 6.94 -19.15
C PHE A 298 28.88 6.00 -18.18
N VAL A 299 29.53 4.93 -17.72
CA VAL A 299 28.95 4.02 -16.73
C VAL A 299 28.67 4.73 -15.41
N LYS A 300 29.55 5.62 -14.95
CA LYS A 300 29.30 6.43 -13.74
C LYS A 300 28.12 7.37 -13.92
N GLU A 301 28.03 8.09 -15.04
CA GLU A 301 26.92 9.01 -15.32
C GLU A 301 25.56 8.29 -15.34
N GLU A 302 25.49 7.10 -15.95
CA GLU A 302 24.27 6.30 -15.98
C GLU A 302 23.97 5.64 -14.62
N CYS A 303 24.97 5.11 -13.91
CA CYS A 303 24.76 4.47 -12.61
C CYS A 303 24.45 5.45 -11.46
N TYR A 304 24.75 6.74 -11.62
CA TYR A 304 24.44 7.79 -10.63
C TYR A 304 23.15 8.56 -10.95
N SER A 305 22.62 8.39 -12.17
CA SER A 305 21.39 9.06 -12.62
C SER A 305 20.14 8.47 -11.98
N LEU A 306 19.28 9.31 -11.38
CA LEU A 306 18.08 8.86 -10.64
C LEU A 306 17.05 8.05 -11.48
N ARG A 307 17.16 8.06 -12.81
CA ARG A 307 16.16 7.51 -13.76
C ARG A 307 16.74 6.47 -14.73
N SER A 308 17.95 5.97 -14.51
CA SER A 308 18.56 5.02 -15.46
C SER A 308 17.91 3.63 -15.39
N PRO A 309 17.83 2.92 -16.53
CA PRO A 309 17.30 1.56 -16.56
C PRO A 309 18.28 0.58 -15.89
N ALA A 310 17.94 0.14 -14.68
CA ALA A 310 18.78 -0.74 -13.85
C ALA A 310 19.31 -2.02 -14.56
N LYS A 311 18.54 -2.58 -15.50
CA LYS A 311 18.94 -3.75 -16.29
C LYS A 311 20.09 -3.45 -17.24
N GLU A 312 20.05 -2.31 -17.92
CA GLU A 312 21.07 -1.90 -18.88
C GLU A 312 22.36 -1.51 -18.13
N CYS A 313 22.23 -0.80 -17.00
CA CYS A 313 23.34 -0.51 -16.11
C CYS A 313 24.05 -1.78 -15.63
N ALA A 314 23.30 -2.83 -15.27
CA ALA A 314 23.89 -4.10 -14.86
C ALA A 314 24.66 -4.82 -15.99
N HIS A 315 24.20 -4.68 -17.24
CA HIS A 315 24.93 -5.17 -18.42
C HIS A 315 26.18 -4.34 -18.74
N LEU A 316 26.15 -3.03 -18.50
CA LEU A 316 27.32 -2.18 -18.64
C LEU A 316 28.39 -2.55 -17.58
N LEU A 317 27.97 -2.76 -16.34
CA LEU A 317 28.86 -3.17 -15.26
C LEU A 317 29.49 -4.55 -15.49
N SER A 318 28.85 -5.46 -16.24
CA SER A 318 29.41 -6.80 -16.50
C SER A 318 30.65 -6.80 -17.38
N GLN A 319 30.91 -5.72 -18.13
CA GLN A 319 32.07 -5.60 -19.03
C GLN A 319 33.32 -5.06 -18.33
N LEU A 320 33.21 -4.66 -17.06
CA LEU A 320 34.30 -4.06 -16.28
C LEU A 320 35.09 -5.10 -15.46
N LYS A 321 36.29 -4.72 -15.01
CA LYS A 321 37.10 -5.52 -14.09
C LYS A 321 36.59 -5.39 -12.65
N PHE A 322 36.91 -6.35 -11.79
CA PHE A 322 36.46 -6.39 -10.39
C PHE A 322 36.73 -5.09 -9.62
N GLU A 323 37.95 -4.56 -9.71
CA GLU A 323 38.37 -3.32 -9.02
C GLU A 323 37.57 -2.09 -9.46
N ASP A 324 37.29 -1.99 -10.75
CA ASP A 324 36.53 -0.87 -11.32
C ASP A 324 35.05 -0.97 -10.88
N ILE A 325 34.49 -2.18 -10.82
CA ILE A 325 33.09 -2.43 -10.40
C ILE A 325 32.92 -2.09 -8.92
N THR A 326 33.79 -2.60 -8.05
CA THR A 326 33.70 -2.32 -6.61
C THR A 326 33.87 -0.83 -6.32
N ALA A 327 34.78 -0.14 -7.00
CA ALA A 327 34.95 1.31 -6.85
C ALA A 327 33.71 2.12 -7.26
N ILE A 328 32.99 1.70 -8.31
CA ILE A 328 31.74 2.36 -8.73
C ILE A 328 30.62 2.05 -7.73
N MET A 329 30.45 0.78 -7.33
CA MET A 329 29.38 0.35 -6.44
C MET A 329 29.52 0.88 -5.01
N SER A 330 30.75 1.05 -4.50
CA SER A 330 31.00 1.58 -3.15
C SER A 330 30.87 3.11 -3.05
N SER A 331 30.53 3.81 -4.13
CA SER A 331 30.35 5.26 -4.11
C SER A 331 28.98 5.66 -3.55
N LYS A 332 28.91 6.82 -2.87
CA LYS A 332 27.66 7.31 -2.25
C LYS A 332 26.57 7.70 -3.26
N GLU A 333 26.96 7.96 -4.49
CA GLU A 333 26.06 8.38 -5.58
C GLU A 333 25.50 7.17 -6.35
N PHE A 334 25.95 5.95 -6.04
CA PHE A 334 25.50 4.74 -6.69
C PHE A 334 24.04 4.41 -6.34
N GLN A 335 23.26 4.11 -7.36
CA GLN A 335 21.88 3.65 -7.18
C GLN A 335 21.80 2.19 -6.76
N LEU A 336 21.47 1.95 -5.50
CA LEU A 336 21.22 0.63 -4.91
C LEU A 336 20.23 -0.29 -5.70
N PRO A 337 19.18 0.19 -6.40
CA PRO A 337 18.32 -0.68 -7.20
C PRO A 337 19.02 -1.40 -8.36
N ILE A 338 20.15 -0.87 -8.85
CA ILE A 338 20.96 -1.52 -9.89
C ILE A 338 21.55 -2.84 -9.36
N LEU A 339 21.86 -2.89 -8.06
CA LEU A 339 22.44 -4.04 -7.39
C LEU A 339 21.57 -5.30 -7.52
N GLU A 340 20.24 -5.13 -7.45
CA GLU A 340 19.28 -6.22 -7.63
C GLU A 340 19.47 -6.87 -9.02
N GLN A 341 19.57 -6.05 -10.06
CA GLN A 341 19.77 -6.56 -11.43
C GLN A 341 21.17 -7.12 -11.64
N CYS A 342 22.19 -6.59 -10.96
CA CYS A 342 23.55 -7.15 -10.96
C CYS A 342 23.58 -8.56 -10.36
N LEU A 343 22.86 -8.82 -9.27
CA LEU A 343 22.75 -10.16 -8.67
C LEU A 343 22.05 -11.14 -9.62
N ILE A 344 20.94 -10.73 -10.24
CA ILE A 344 20.20 -11.54 -11.20
C ILE A 344 21.06 -11.87 -12.44
N LEU A 345 21.73 -10.89 -13.04
CA LEU A 345 22.61 -11.16 -14.18
C LEU A 345 23.81 -12.01 -13.79
N GLY A 346 24.39 -11.76 -12.61
CA GLY A 346 25.48 -12.57 -12.08
C GLY A 346 25.10 -14.04 -11.94
N THR A 347 23.90 -14.35 -11.43
CA THR A 347 23.42 -15.74 -11.34
C THR A 347 23.19 -16.39 -12.69
N LYS A 348 22.67 -15.65 -13.68
CA LYS A 348 22.54 -16.15 -15.06
C LYS A 348 23.89 -16.53 -15.63
N PHE A 349 24.92 -15.70 -15.45
CA PHE A 349 26.27 -16.02 -15.91
C PHE A 349 26.84 -17.27 -15.22
N ILE A 350 26.58 -17.44 -13.92
CA ILE A 350 26.98 -18.64 -13.17
C ILE A 350 26.27 -19.89 -13.73
N ALA A 351 24.96 -19.81 -13.95
CA ALA A 351 24.15 -20.92 -14.49
C ALA A 351 24.52 -21.30 -15.94
N THR A 352 24.96 -20.34 -16.75
CA THR A 352 25.43 -20.60 -18.12
C THR A 352 26.85 -21.14 -18.18
N SER A 353 27.66 -20.98 -17.13
CA SER A 353 29.04 -21.45 -17.13
C SER A 353 29.11 -22.99 -17.07
N GLU A 354 29.83 -23.60 -18.02
CA GLU A 354 29.90 -25.07 -18.18
C GLU A 354 30.45 -25.79 -16.95
N LYS A 355 31.28 -25.11 -16.13
CA LYS A 355 31.84 -25.65 -14.87
C LYS A 355 30.77 -25.98 -13.80
N TYR A 356 29.59 -25.37 -13.86
CA TYR A 356 28.48 -25.64 -12.93
C TYR A 356 27.53 -26.74 -13.42
N LYS A 357 27.58 -27.10 -14.71
CA LYS A 357 26.79 -28.23 -15.24
C LYS A 357 27.42 -29.58 -14.90
N SER A 358 28.74 -29.63 -14.71
CA SER A 358 29.46 -30.86 -14.35
C SER A 358 29.48 -31.17 -12.85
N SER A 359 29.24 -30.20 -11.96
CA SER A 359 29.26 -30.40 -10.50
C SER A 359 27.92 -30.89 -9.91
N LYS A 360 27.07 -31.51 -10.73
CA LYS A 360 25.96 -32.37 -10.26
C LYS A 360 26.35 -33.85 -10.17
N SER A 361 27.65 -34.19 -10.33
CA SER A 361 28.18 -35.52 -10.02
C SER A 361 28.57 -35.61 -8.55
N ASP A 362 28.11 -36.67 -7.88
CA ASP A 362 28.21 -37.00 -6.45
C ASP A 362 29.65 -37.25 -5.92
N ASP A 363 30.62 -36.37 -6.20
CA ASP A 363 31.98 -36.47 -5.64
C ASP A 363 32.22 -35.41 -4.55
N PRO A 364 32.28 -35.80 -3.24
CA PRO A 364 32.46 -34.89 -2.11
C PRO A 364 33.88 -34.31 -1.95
N PHE A 365 34.79 -34.57 -2.89
CA PHE A 365 36.24 -34.38 -2.68
C PHE A 365 36.96 -33.53 -3.74
N VAL A 366 36.24 -32.69 -4.49
CA VAL A 366 36.89 -31.66 -5.32
C VAL A 366 37.07 -30.39 -4.50
N GLY A 367 38.32 -30.17 -4.10
CA GLY A 367 38.76 -29.10 -3.23
C GLY A 367 38.31 -27.70 -3.64
N VAL A 368 37.91 -26.97 -2.60
CA VAL A 368 37.73 -25.53 -2.51
C VAL A 368 39.03 -24.81 -2.90
N THR A 369 39.20 -24.43 -4.17
CA THR A 369 40.16 -23.39 -4.56
C THR A 369 39.56 -22.54 -5.68
N GLU A 370 39.44 -21.24 -5.39
CA GLU A 370 38.92 -20.16 -6.23
C GLU A 370 37.45 -20.29 -6.69
N SER A 371 36.56 -19.71 -5.90
CA SER A 371 35.12 -19.61 -6.15
C SER A 371 34.82 -19.11 -7.57
N ALA A 372 34.43 -20.00 -8.48
CA ALA A 372 34.00 -19.70 -9.85
C ALA A 372 32.63 -19.01 -9.87
N GLY A 373 32.51 -17.81 -9.30
CA GLY A 373 31.34 -16.95 -9.49
C GLY A 373 31.63 -15.80 -10.42
N SER A 374 30.60 -15.30 -11.11
CA SER A 374 30.72 -14.07 -11.89
C SER A 374 31.29 -12.95 -11.01
N ILE A 375 32.25 -12.21 -11.55
CA ILE A 375 32.91 -11.07 -10.89
C ILE A 375 31.86 -10.07 -10.38
N LEU A 376 30.81 -9.84 -11.20
CA LEU A 376 29.67 -8.97 -10.91
C LEU A 376 28.87 -9.40 -9.67
N TYR A 377 28.61 -10.70 -9.50
CA TYR A 377 27.87 -11.20 -8.34
C TYR A 377 28.67 -10.99 -7.05
N ARG A 378 29.99 -11.23 -7.08
CA ARG A 378 30.85 -11.07 -5.90
C ARG A 378 30.93 -9.61 -5.46
N SER A 379 31.12 -8.69 -6.40
CA SER A 379 31.16 -7.25 -6.10
C SER A 379 29.79 -6.73 -5.62
N ALA A 380 28.69 -7.23 -6.20
CA ALA A 380 27.35 -6.87 -5.77
C ALA A 380 27.01 -7.40 -4.36
N GLN A 381 27.44 -8.63 -4.05
CA GLN A 381 27.29 -9.22 -2.72
C GLN A 381 28.08 -8.41 -1.66
N SER A 382 29.35 -8.10 -1.91
CA SER A 382 30.16 -7.38 -0.92
C SER A 382 29.63 -5.97 -0.64
N THR A 383 29.16 -5.28 -1.68
CA THR A 383 28.60 -3.92 -1.54
C THR A 383 27.24 -3.95 -0.85
N LEU A 384 26.39 -4.95 -1.13
CA LEU A 384 25.14 -5.16 -0.39
C LEU A 384 25.42 -5.32 1.11
N LEU A 385 26.32 -6.24 1.46
CA LEU A 385 26.64 -6.53 2.86
C LEU A 385 27.23 -5.31 3.58
N GLN A 386 28.08 -4.53 2.90
CA GLN A 386 28.60 -3.28 3.46
C GLN A 386 27.47 -2.27 3.74
N HIS A 387 26.58 -2.03 2.77
CA HIS A 387 25.44 -1.13 2.97
C HIS A 387 24.47 -1.62 4.04
N LEU A 388 24.34 -2.94 4.20
CA LEU A 388 23.60 -3.52 5.33
C LEU A 388 24.27 -3.17 6.64
N THR A 389 25.57 -3.43 6.81
CA THR A 389 26.29 -3.10 8.05
C THR A 389 26.21 -1.60 8.40
N ASP A 390 26.32 -0.72 7.39
CA ASP A 390 26.18 0.72 7.56
C ASP A 390 24.75 1.11 7.99
N PHE A 391 23.72 0.47 7.42
CA PHE A 391 22.33 0.66 7.81
C PHE A 391 22.08 0.16 9.24
N MET A 392 22.64 -0.99 9.61
CA MET A 392 22.50 -1.56 10.96
C MET A 392 23.16 -0.66 12.03
N ALA A 393 24.23 0.05 11.69
CA ALA A 393 24.85 1.03 12.58
C ALA A 393 23.93 2.22 12.91
N LEU A 394 22.91 2.51 12.09
CA LEU A 394 21.92 3.58 12.34
C LEU A 394 20.85 3.15 13.35
N LEU A 395 20.69 1.85 13.61
CA LEU A 395 19.64 1.34 14.50
C LEU A 395 20.02 1.51 15.98
N PRO A 396 19.08 1.94 16.84
CA PRO A 396 19.35 2.10 18.27
C PRO A 396 19.54 0.75 18.96
N ARG A 397 20.54 0.61 19.85
CA ARG A 397 20.82 -0.63 20.62
C ARG A 397 20.33 -0.61 22.08
N THR A 398 19.52 0.38 22.49
CA THR A 398 19.24 0.66 23.91
C THR A 398 17.76 0.63 24.28
N SER A 399 17.45 0.55 25.58
CA SER A 399 16.10 0.50 26.18
C SER A 399 15.14 1.65 25.81
N LYS A 400 15.62 2.71 25.13
CA LYS A 400 14.79 3.77 24.50
C LYS A 400 14.55 3.51 23.00
N PHE A 401 14.53 2.23 22.61
CA PHE A 401 14.48 1.74 21.23
C PHE A 401 13.28 2.28 20.46
N GLN A 402 12.08 2.09 21.01
CA GLN A 402 10.82 2.43 20.36
C GLN A 402 10.75 3.91 19.97
N ASN A 403 10.97 4.83 20.92
CA ASN A 403 10.86 6.27 20.65
C ASN A 403 11.89 6.80 19.64
N ARG A 404 13.06 6.16 19.53
CA ARG A 404 14.06 6.51 18.52
C ARG A 404 13.72 5.90 17.16
N LEU A 405 13.21 4.67 17.12
CA LEU A 405 12.68 4.08 15.89
C LEU A 405 11.48 4.87 15.33
N TYR A 406 10.55 5.30 16.18
CA TYR A 406 9.42 6.16 15.75
C TYR A 406 9.92 7.45 15.06
N LYS A 407 11.03 8.03 15.52
CA LYS A 407 11.66 9.19 14.87
C LYS A 407 12.33 8.83 13.54
N LEU A 408 13.02 7.69 13.45
CA LEU A 408 13.63 7.21 12.21
C LEU A 408 12.57 6.86 11.15
N PHE A 409 11.50 6.17 11.54
CA PHE A 409 10.34 5.90 10.67
C PHE A 409 9.54 7.15 10.30
N SER A 410 9.84 8.32 10.89
CA SER A 410 9.24 9.58 10.45
C SER A 410 9.98 10.20 9.25
N ASP A 411 11.23 9.80 8.99
CA ASP A 411 12.05 10.30 7.89
C ASP A 411 11.75 9.55 6.58
N LYS A 412 11.48 10.29 5.50
CA LYS A 412 11.21 9.71 4.17
C LYS A 412 12.43 9.05 3.54
N SER A 413 13.63 9.61 3.77
CA SER A 413 14.88 9.07 3.21
C SER A 413 15.20 7.68 3.77
N PHE A 414 14.87 7.46 5.04
CA PHE A 414 15.00 6.16 5.70
C PHE A 414 14.09 5.10 5.08
N TRP A 415 12.86 5.44 4.72
CA TRP A 415 11.92 4.53 4.05
C TRP A 415 12.41 4.09 2.67
N GLU A 416 12.91 5.04 1.88
CA GLU A 416 13.46 4.75 0.56
C GLU A 416 14.67 3.81 0.67
N LEU A 417 15.59 4.09 1.60
CA LEU A 417 16.75 3.22 1.83
C LEU A 417 16.35 1.82 2.33
N LEU A 418 15.46 1.74 3.33
CA LEU A 418 14.99 0.47 3.90
C LEU A 418 14.38 -0.42 2.82
N PHE A 419 13.44 0.08 2.02
CA PHE A 419 12.76 -0.77 1.03
C PHE A 419 13.63 -1.15 -0.16
N VAL A 420 14.60 -0.30 -0.53
CA VAL A 420 15.60 -0.68 -1.53
C VAL A 420 16.50 -1.79 -0.99
N LEU A 421 16.97 -1.69 0.26
CA LEU A 421 17.77 -2.75 0.90
C LEU A 421 16.96 -4.05 1.09
N VAL A 422 15.69 -3.96 1.46
CA VAL A 422 14.79 -5.13 1.58
C VAL A 422 14.63 -5.81 0.22
N SER A 423 14.43 -5.05 -0.87
CA SER A 423 14.30 -5.62 -2.23
C SER A 423 15.59 -6.34 -2.67
N THR A 424 16.74 -5.66 -2.54
CA THR A 424 18.04 -6.22 -2.94
C THR A 424 18.42 -7.45 -2.11
N THR A 425 18.16 -7.43 -0.81
CA THR A 425 18.42 -8.56 0.10
C THR A 425 17.50 -9.74 -0.20
N THR A 426 16.22 -9.49 -0.46
CA THR A 426 15.27 -10.55 -0.89
C THR A 426 15.74 -11.19 -2.19
N CYS A 427 16.22 -10.38 -3.14
CA CYS A 427 16.77 -10.90 -4.39
C CYS A 427 18.03 -11.75 -4.13
N TYR A 428 18.94 -11.28 -3.27
CA TYR A 428 20.14 -12.01 -2.87
C TYR A 428 19.78 -13.40 -2.29
N LEU A 429 18.86 -13.47 -1.33
CA LEU A 429 18.43 -14.74 -0.72
C LEU A 429 17.82 -15.70 -1.75
N LYS A 430 16.96 -15.20 -2.65
CA LYS A 430 16.41 -16.02 -3.74
C LYS A 430 17.49 -16.55 -4.66
N THR A 431 18.50 -15.75 -4.96
CA THR A 431 19.61 -16.16 -5.83
C THR A 431 20.52 -17.20 -5.20
N LEU A 432 20.66 -17.23 -3.87
CA LEU A 432 21.45 -18.23 -3.16
C LEU A 432 20.88 -19.65 -3.35
N HIS A 433 19.55 -19.81 -3.36
CA HIS A 433 18.93 -21.12 -3.61
C HIS A 433 19.32 -21.74 -4.96
N PHE A 434 19.72 -20.93 -5.95
CA PHE A 434 20.15 -21.40 -7.26
C PHE A 434 21.66 -21.72 -7.34
N ILE A 435 22.47 -21.28 -6.38
CA ILE A 435 23.93 -21.45 -6.38
C ILE A 435 24.34 -22.42 -5.27
N PRO A 436 24.52 -23.71 -5.55
CA PRO A 436 24.97 -24.67 -4.53
C PRO A 436 26.39 -24.35 -4.05
N GLY A 437 26.61 -24.39 -2.72
CA GLY A 437 27.93 -24.22 -2.10
C GLY A 437 28.36 -22.79 -1.80
N ARG A 438 27.44 -21.81 -1.81
CA ARG A 438 27.70 -20.46 -1.30
C ARG A 438 26.84 -20.18 -0.08
N ASP A 439 27.49 -20.16 1.06
CA ASP A 439 26.85 -19.85 2.35
C ASP A 439 26.90 -18.34 2.61
N ILE A 440 26.01 -17.89 3.49
CA ILE A 440 25.98 -16.50 3.93
C ILE A 440 27.15 -16.31 4.92
N PRO A 441 27.94 -15.23 4.81
CA PRO A 441 28.97 -14.96 5.81
C PRO A 441 28.36 -14.86 7.22
N TYR A 442 28.94 -15.56 8.19
CA TYR A 442 28.42 -15.64 9.56
C TYR A 442 28.18 -14.26 10.21
N ASP A 443 29.09 -13.30 9.97
CA ASP A 443 28.98 -11.93 10.49
C ASP A 443 27.73 -11.18 9.98
N SER A 444 27.20 -11.58 8.83
CA SER A 444 26.05 -10.93 8.18
C SER A 444 24.71 -11.60 8.45
N LEU A 445 24.69 -12.77 9.10
CA LEU A 445 23.46 -13.51 9.39
C LEU A 445 22.55 -12.70 10.32
N ASP A 446 23.10 -12.14 11.39
CA ASP A 446 22.35 -11.32 12.36
C ASP A 446 21.82 -10.04 11.72
N ASP A 447 22.60 -9.41 10.85
CA ASP A 447 22.22 -8.16 10.16
C ASP A 447 21.06 -8.40 9.18
N ILE A 448 21.11 -9.48 8.41
CA ILE A 448 20.03 -9.87 7.48
C ILE A 448 18.77 -10.25 8.26
N ALA A 449 18.92 -11.02 9.34
CA ALA A 449 17.81 -11.39 10.21
C ALA A 449 17.16 -10.15 10.82
N LEU A 450 17.94 -9.23 11.40
CA LEU A 450 17.42 -8.03 12.03
C LEU A 450 16.80 -7.06 11.03
N LEU A 451 17.31 -6.95 9.79
CA LEU A 451 16.64 -6.20 8.71
C LEU A 451 15.21 -6.73 8.47
N SER A 452 15.01 -8.05 8.52
CA SER A 452 13.69 -8.67 8.37
C SER A 452 12.71 -8.23 9.45
N ILE A 453 13.18 -8.16 10.68
CA ILE A 453 12.38 -7.74 11.83
C ILE A 453 12.08 -6.25 11.77
N VAL A 454 13.07 -5.41 11.45
CA VAL A 454 12.88 -3.96 11.30
C VAL A 454 11.87 -3.66 10.19
N SER A 455 11.88 -4.40 9.08
CA SER A 455 10.88 -4.26 8.03
C SER A 455 9.46 -4.59 8.52
N CYS A 456 9.31 -5.56 9.42
CA CYS A 456 8.03 -5.90 10.05
C CYS A 456 7.58 -4.82 11.04
N GLU A 457 8.49 -4.28 11.85
CA GLU A 457 8.20 -3.16 12.76
C GLU A 457 7.81 -1.88 11.98
N ALA A 458 8.38 -1.69 10.79
CA ALA A 458 8.00 -0.61 9.90
C ALA A 458 6.51 -0.73 9.48
N VAL A 459 6.04 -1.94 9.18
CA VAL A 459 4.62 -2.20 8.87
C VAL A 459 3.73 -1.86 10.07
N VAL A 460 4.13 -2.25 11.29
CA VAL A 460 3.41 -1.90 12.52
C VAL A 460 3.27 -0.39 12.67
N PHE A 461 4.34 0.36 12.44
CA PHE A 461 4.31 1.82 12.51
C PHE A 461 3.36 2.44 11.47
N ILE A 462 3.32 1.92 10.23
CA ILE A 462 2.40 2.42 9.20
C ILE A 462 0.95 2.20 9.62
N ILE A 463 0.63 1.01 10.12
CA ILE A 463 -0.72 0.65 10.57
C ILE A 463 -1.14 1.56 11.73
N GLN A 464 -0.28 1.75 12.74
CA GLN A 464 -0.57 2.60 13.90
C GLN A 464 -0.66 4.09 13.55
N SER A 465 0.10 4.56 12.57
CA SER A 465 0.05 5.96 12.11
C SER A 465 -1.10 6.25 11.14
N ALA A 466 -1.97 5.26 10.85
CA ALA A 466 -3.12 5.36 9.95
C ALA A 466 -2.77 5.90 8.54
N LYS A 467 -1.52 5.71 8.09
CA LYS A 467 -1.08 6.08 6.75
C LYS A 467 -1.54 5.03 5.73
N SER A 468 -1.73 5.44 4.48
CA SER A 468 -2.09 4.51 3.41
C SER A 468 -0.96 3.51 3.17
N LEU A 469 -1.28 2.23 3.33
CA LEU A 469 -0.33 1.13 3.18
C LEU A 469 -0.16 0.80 1.69
N SER A 470 1.06 0.90 1.17
CA SER A 470 1.31 0.49 -0.21
C SER A 470 1.39 -1.04 -0.29
N SER A 471 0.69 -1.62 -1.28
CA SER A 471 0.66 -3.09 -1.44
C SER A 471 2.03 -3.67 -1.82
N GLU A 472 2.90 -2.88 -2.46
CA GLU A 472 4.24 -3.29 -2.86
C GLU A 472 5.18 -3.41 -1.65
N MET A 473 5.17 -2.41 -0.75
CA MET A 473 5.96 -2.45 0.47
C MET A 473 5.62 -3.68 1.31
N LEU A 474 4.33 -3.96 1.51
CA LEU A 474 3.88 -5.16 2.22
C LEU A 474 4.34 -6.46 1.59
N LYS A 475 4.26 -6.54 0.26
CA LYS A 475 4.69 -7.73 -0.46
C LYS A 475 6.19 -7.94 -0.27
N LEU A 476 6.99 -6.87 -0.35
CA LEU A 476 8.44 -6.94 -0.15
C LEU A 476 8.81 -7.36 1.28
N THR A 477 8.16 -6.79 2.31
CA THR A 477 8.42 -7.20 3.70
C THR A 477 8.09 -8.66 3.94
N LEU A 478 6.93 -9.13 3.46
CA LEU A 478 6.52 -10.53 3.61
C LEU A 478 7.43 -11.48 2.84
N LEU A 479 7.81 -11.13 1.61
CA LEU A 479 8.74 -11.94 0.82
C LEU A 479 10.11 -12.04 1.49
N MET A 480 10.61 -10.96 2.08
CA MET A 480 11.91 -11.01 2.72
C MET A 480 11.90 -11.89 3.97
N LEU A 481 10.89 -11.72 4.84
CA LEU A 481 10.72 -12.58 6.00
C LEU A 481 10.54 -14.05 5.60
N ASP A 482 9.78 -14.33 4.52
CA ASP A 482 9.60 -15.69 4.00
C ASP A 482 10.93 -16.32 3.55
N GLU A 483 11.76 -15.60 2.78
CA GLU A 483 13.06 -16.11 2.32
C GLU A 483 14.04 -16.30 3.49
N CYS A 484 14.04 -15.42 4.51
CA CYS A 484 14.81 -15.62 5.73
C CYS A 484 14.40 -16.89 6.49
N LEU A 485 13.09 -17.19 6.55
CA LEU A 485 12.56 -18.37 7.24
C LEU A 485 12.78 -19.68 6.45
N LYS A 486 12.91 -19.61 5.11
CA LYS A 486 13.24 -20.78 4.27
C LYS A 486 14.70 -21.20 4.38
N ASN A 487 15.61 -20.26 4.62
CA ASN A 487 17.02 -20.55 4.82
C ASN A 487 17.24 -21.12 6.22
N ALA A 488 17.87 -22.30 6.31
CA ALA A 488 18.05 -23.02 7.57
C ALA A 488 18.93 -22.25 8.57
N GLU A 489 19.98 -21.56 8.11
CA GLU A 489 20.92 -20.83 8.98
C GLU A 489 20.25 -19.58 9.56
N LEU A 490 19.59 -18.78 8.71
CA LEU A 490 18.85 -17.58 9.15
C LEU A 490 17.66 -17.95 10.05
N SER A 491 16.93 -19.03 9.73
CA SER A 491 15.86 -19.53 10.59
C SER A 491 16.38 -20.00 11.96
N ALA A 492 17.59 -20.57 12.03
CA ALA A 492 18.20 -20.97 13.29
C ALA A 492 18.62 -19.76 14.14
N VAL A 493 19.15 -18.70 13.50
CA VAL A 493 19.48 -17.43 14.17
C VAL A 493 18.22 -16.78 14.72
N ILE A 494 17.18 -16.60 13.89
CA ILE A 494 15.90 -16.01 14.33
C ILE A 494 15.27 -16.85 15.44
N GLY A 495 15.35 -18.18 15.36
CA GLY A 495 14.79 -19.11 16.34
C GLY A 495 15.58 -19.29 17.63
N SER A 496 16.72 -18.61 17.79
CA SER A 496 17.56 -18.72 18.97
C SER A 496 16.97 -18.00 20.18
N GLU A 497 17.25 -18.50 21.38
CA GLU A 497 16.77 -17.90 22.65
C GLU A 497 17.13 -16.40 22.84
N PRO A 498 18.36 -15.92 22.53
CA PRO A 498 18.68 -14.49 22.72
C PRO A 498 17.89 -13.56 21.79
N HIS A 499 17.36 -14.09 20.68
CA HIS A 499 16.59 -13.34 19.70
C HIS A 499 15.07 -13.51 19.87
N MET A 500 14.60 -13.92 21.05
CA MET A 500 13.18 -14.01 21.40
C MET A 500 12.37 -12.77 21.00
N SER A 501 12.90 -11.58 21.27
CA SER A 501 12.23 -10.30 20.98
C SER A 501 11.95 -10.14 19.48
N TRP A 502 12.83 -10.65 18.61
CA TRP A 502 12.69 -10.60 17.16
C TRP A 502 11.48 -11.40 16.70
N ILE A 503 11.36 -12.64 17.20
CA ILE A 503 10.24 -13.51 16.90
C ILE A 503 8.92 -12.90 17.38
N CYS A 504 8.91 -12.36 18.61
CA CYS A 504 7.73 -11.71 19.17
C CYS A 504 7.29 -10.48 18.34
N SER A 505 8.24 -9.63 17.94
CA SER A 505 7.99 -8.48 17.06
C SER A 505 7.44 -8.91 15.70
N ALA A 506 8.02 -9.94 15.06
CA ALA A 506 7.57 -10.44 13.76
C ALA A 506 6.14 -11.00 13.82
N ILE A 507 5.83 -11.81 14.83
CA ILE A 507 4.49 -12.39 14.99
C ILE A 507 3.46 -11.32 15.31
N PHE A 508 3.79 -10.37 16.18
CA PHE A 508 2.92 -9.25 16.47
C PHE A 508 2.64 -8.40 15.22
N ALA A 509 3.66 -8.14 14.40
CA ALA A 509 3.52 -7.39 13.15
C ALA A 509 2.61 -8.10 12.14
N VAL A 510 2.81 -9.40 11.93
CA VAL A 510 1.98 -10.21 11.03
C VAL A 510 0.54 -10.31 11.57
N HIS A 511 0.37 -10.48 12.88
CA HIS A 511 -0.95 -10.49 13.52
C HIS A 511 -1.72 -9.19 13.30
N LEU A 512 -1.08 -8.06 13.56
CA LEU A 512 -1.66 -6.73 13.37
C LEU A 512 -1.99 -6.48 11.89
N LEU A 513 -1.11 -6.91 10.98
CA LEU A 513 -1.35 -6.82 9.54
C LEU A 513 -2.59 -7.60 9.12
N VAL A 514 -2.76 -8.84 9.59
CA VAL A 514 -3.93 -9.66 9.28
C VAL A 514 -5.21 -9.03 9.84
N LYS A 515 -5.18 -8.52 11.07
CA LYS A 515 -6.31 -7.79 11.66
C LYS A 515 -6.67 -6.54 10.85
N TYR A 516 -5.67 -5.76 10.44
CA TYR A 516 -5.88 -4.56 9.61
C TYR A 516 -6.50 -4.91 8.25
N LEU A 517 -6.04 -5.96 7.59
CA LEU A 517 -6.56 -6.41 6.29
C LEU A 517 -8.02 -6.90 6.37
N GLN A 518 -8.50 -7.34 7.53
CA GLN A 518 -9.85 -7.85 7.71
C GLN A 518 -10.90 -6.79 8.05
N GLN A 519 -10.49 -5.56 8.40
CA GLN A 519 -11.39 -4.44 8.71
C GLN A 519 -12.50 -4.83 9.72
N ASP A 520 -12.12 -5.48 10.82
CA ASP A 520 -13.01 -5.87 11.94
C ASP A 520 -14.11 -6.90 11.64
N LYS A 521 -14.01 -7.67 10.55
CA LYS A 521 -14.80 -8.92 10.42
C LYS A 521 -14.35 -9.94 11.47
N GLU A 522 -15.27 -10.80 11.94
CA GLU A 522 -15.06 -11.80 13.01
C GLU A 522 -13.68 -12.47 12.94
N TYR A 523 -12.73 -11.96 13.71
CA TYR A 523 -11.42 -12.56 13.86
C TYR A 523 -11.55 -13.66 14.92
N PRO A 524 -11.08 -14.90 14.66
CA PRO A 524 -11.27 -16.01 15.60
C PRO A 524 -10.51 -15.70 16.90
N MET A 525 -11.24 -15.24 17.91
CA MET A 525 -10.70 -15.05 19.26
C MET A 525 -10.73 -16.40 19.97
N VAL A 526 -9.55 -16.95 20.24
CA VAL A 526 -9.44 -18.19 21.00
C VAL A 526 -9.53 -17.85 22.48
N VAL A 527 -10.48 -18.47 23.18
CA VAL A 527 -10.58 -18.38 24.64
C VAL A 527 -9.58 -19.37 25.25
N TYR A 528 -8.68 -18.85 26.09
CA TYR A 528 -7.68 -19.67 26.78
C TYR A 528 -8.05 -19.81 28.26
N PRO A 529 -7.83 -21.00 28.87
CA PRO A 529 -8.15 -21.28 30.26
C PRO A 529 -7.13 -20.68 31.26
N PHE A 530 -6.14 -19.93 30.78
CA PHE A 530 -5.05 -19.40 31.59
C PHE A 530 -4.88 -17.88 31.40
N SER A 531 -4.46 -17.19 32.48
CA SER A 531 -4.23 -15.75 32.44
C SER A 531 -2.93 -15.41 31.71
N LEU A 532 -2.95 -14.31 30.96
CA LEU A 532 -1.76 -13.70 30.36
C LEU A 532 -0.85 -13.03 31.41
N GLU A 533 -1.37 -12.80 32.61
CA GLU A 533 -0.79 -11.98 33.67
C GLU A 533 -0.66 -12.76 34.98
N ASP A 534 -0.18 -14.00 34.90
CA ASP A 534 0.25 -14.71 36.11
C ASP A 534 1.43 -13.93 36.73
N CYS A 535 1.29 -13.43 37.97
CA CYS A 535 2.30 -12.60 38.65
C CYS A 535 3.68 -13.28 38.84
N SER A 536 3.81 -14.56 38.49
CA SER A 536 5.01 -15.38 38.62
C SER A 536 5.89 -15.43 37.36
N LEU A 537 5.47 -14.80 36.25
CA LEU A 537 6.18 -14.80 34.98
C LEU A 537 7.08 -13.57 34.81
N THR A 538 8.26 -13.75 34.21
CA THR A 538 9.10 -12.62 33.81
C THR A 538 8.48 -11.87 32.62
N HIS A 539 8.89 -10.61 32.40
CA HIS A 539 8.41 -9.81 31.26
C HIS A 539 8.64 -10.53 29.92
N GLU A 540 9.79 -11.18 29.75
CA GLU A 540 10.13 -11.95 28.55
C GLU A 540 9.24 -13.17 28.36
N GLN A 541 8.91 -13.89 29.44
CA GLN A 541 7.98 -15.03 29.40
C GLN A 541 6.55 -14.58 29.02
N CYS A 542 6.12 -13.41 29.50
CA CYS A 542 4.82 -12.84 29.12
C CYS A 542 4.78 -12.49 27.61
N LEU A 543 5.83 -11.88 27.08
CA LEU A 543 5.95 -11.57 25.65
C LEU A 543 5.94 -12.85 24.79
N ALA A 544 6.72 -13.86 25.18
CA ALA A 544 6.77 -15.15 24.50
C ALA A 544 5.41 -15.84 24.49
N ARG A 545 4.67 -15.81 25.60
CA ARG A 545 3.32 -16.37 25.71
C ARG A 545 2.30 -15.62 24.85
N LYS A 546 2.38 -14.29 24.79
CA LYS A 546 1.55 -13.46 23.89
C LYS A 546 1.81 -13.82 22.42
N ALA A 547 3.08 -13.99 22.04
CA ALA A 547 3.45 -14.41 20.68
C ALA A 547 2.90 -15.82 20.35
N CYS A 548 2.95 -16.75 21.30
CA CYS A 548 2.37 -18.09 21.16
C CYS A 548 0.86 -18.05 20.89
N ILE A 549 0.12 -17.18 21.60
CA ILE A 549 -1.32 -16.99 21.36
C ILE A 549 -1.57 -16.42 19.97
N HIS A 550 -0.85 -15.37 19.59
CA HIS A 550 -1.01 -14.74 18.28
C HIS A 550 -0.73 -15.69 17.11
N ILE A 551 0.26 -16.60 17.24
CA ILE A 551 0.48 -17.59 16.17
C ILE A 551 -0.68 -18.60 16.07
N VAL A 552 -1.29 -18.98 17.20
CA VAL A 552 -2.41 -19.94 17.19
C VAL A 552 -3.64 -19.29 16.58
N GLU A 553 -3.91 -18.03 16.91
CA GLU A 553 -4.93 -17.19 16.27
C GLU A 553 -4.72 -17.09 14.75
N LEU A 554 -3.48 -16.84 14.31
CA LEU A 554 -3.12 -16.78 12.89
C LEU A 554 -3.34 -18.12 12.16
N ILE A 555 -3.01 -19.26 12.79
CA ILE A 555 -3.24 -20.58 12.20
C ILE A 555 -4.74 -20.90 12.15
N SER A 556 -5.50 -20.57 13.19
CA SER A 556 -6.97 -20.74 13.21
C SER A 556 -7.65 -19.86 12.15
N TRP A 557 -7.10 -18.67 11.91
CA TRP A 557 -7.51 -17.82 10.80
C TRP A 557 -7.22 -18.49 9.44
N LEU A 558 -6.04 -19.09 9.24
CA LEU A 558 -5.73 -19.83 8.01
C LEU A 558 -6.65 -21.04 7.78
N GLU A 559 -7.09 -21.70 8.85
CA GLU A 559 -8.05 -22.80 8.80
C GLU A 559 -9.41 -22.31 8.28
N SER A 560 -9.86 -21.16 8.79
CA SER A 560 -11.15 -20.56 8.47
C SER A 560 -11.14 -19.74 7.17
N TYR A 561 -9.97 -19.34 6.66
CA TYR A 561 -9.81 -18.48 5.48
C TYR A 561 -10.59 -18.97 4.26
N ARG A 562 -10.62 -20.29 4.05
CA ARG A 562 -11.33 -20.91 2.91
C ARG A 562 -12.85 -20.76 3.01
N GLN A 563 -13.40 -20.63 4.21
CA GLN A 563 -14.82 -20.49 4.46
C GLN A 563 -15.29 -19.04 4.27
N PHE A 564 -14.44 -18.06 4.59
CA PHE A 564 -14.82 -16.65 4.67
C PHE A 564 -14.62 -15.81 3.39
N GLN A 565 -14.17 -16.40 2.27
CA GLN A 565 -13.94 -15.71 0.98
C GLN A 565 -13.30 -14.31 1.15
N LEU A 566 -12.29 -14.22 2.02
CA LEU A 566 -11.68 -12.93 2.37
C LEU A 566 -11.05 -12.30 1.12
N GLN A 567 -11.29 -10.99 0.93
CA GLN A 567 -10.84 -10.20 -0.22
C GLN A 567 -9.34 -9.85 -0.18
N ILE A 568 -8.49 -10.75 0.34
CA ILE A 568 -7.04 -10.55 0.29
C ILE A 568 -6.55 -10.99 -1.08
N SER A 569 -5.79 -10.15 -1.78
CA SER A 569 -5.19 -10.51 -3.07
C SER A 569 -4.28 -11.74 -2.91
N GLU A 570 -4.33 -12.65 -3.88
CA GLU A 570 -3.53 -13.88 -3.86
C GLU A 570 -2.02 -13.60 -3.76
N HIS A 571 -1.58 -12.46 -4.32
CA HIS A 571 -0.19 -12.00 -4.25
C HIS A 571 0.30 -11.68 -2.84
N LEU A 572 -0.60 -11.34 -1.92
CA LEU A 572 -0.26 -11.11 -0.50
C LEU A 572 -0.52 -12.37 0.32
N PHE A 573 -1.57 -13.13 -0.01
CA PHE A 573 -1.95 -14.33 0.74
C PHE A 573 -0.88 -15.43 0.69
N CYS A 574 -0.29 -15.70 -0.48
CA CYS A 574 0.73 -16.75 -0.62
C CYS A 574 1.97 -16.49 0.25
N PRO A 575 2.63 -15.31 0.19
CA PRO A 575 3.73 -14.98 1.10
C PRO A 575 3.30 -14.98 2.57
N LEU A 576 2.12 -14.44 2.89
CA LEU A 576 1.61 -14.40 4.26
C LEU A 576 1.44 -15.80 4.86
N LYS A 577 0.84 -16.73 4.10
CA LYS A 577 0.68 -18.13 4.51
C LYS A 577 2.05 -18.78 4.76
N SER A 578 3.01 -18.55 3.85
CA SER A 578 4.36 -19.10 3.93
C SER A 578 5.11 -18.56 5.17
N VAL A 579 5.00 -17.27 5.46
CA VAL A 579 5.55 -16.63 6.67
C VAL A 579 4.94 -17.22 7.95
N ILE A 580 3.61 -17.37 8.01
CA ILE A 580 2.94 -17.99 9.17
C ILE A 580 3.44 -19.43 9.39
N GLN A 581 3.60 -20.21 8.31
CA GLN A 581 4.18 -21.55 8.37
C GLN A 581 5.62 -21.53 8.91
N GLY A 582 6.46 -20.63 8.42
CA GLY A 582 7.86 -20.53 8.87
C GLY A 582 8.00 -20.13 10.33
N MET A 583 7.27 -19.09 10.77
CA MET A 583 7.29 -18.65 12.17
C MET A 583 6.79 -19.74 13.13
N ALA A 584 5.74 -20.47 12.75
CA ALA A 584 5.17 -21.57 13.53
C ALA A 584 6.08 -22.82 13.61
N ARG A 585 7.15 -22.88 12.81
CA ARG A 585 8.14 -23.97 12.85
C ARG A 585 9.36 -23.64 13.72
N LEU A 586 9.48 -22.41 14.21
CA LEU A 586 10.57 -22.01 15.10
C LEU A 586 10.47 -22.74 16.47
N PRO A 587 11.60 -23.19 17.06
CA PRO A 587 11.59 -24.06 18.24
C PRO A 587 10.80 -23.52 19.44
N ILE A 588 10.88 -22.21 19.70
CA ILE A 588 10.25 -21.54 20.84
C ILE A 588 8.71 -21.66 20.81
N ILE A 589 8.12 -21.72 19.61
CA ILE A 589 6.67 -21.61 19.41
C ILE A 589 6.06 -22.89 18.87
N ASN A 590 6.86 -23.74 18.25
CA ASN A 590 6.38 -24.87 17.46
C ASN A 590 5.50 -25.84 18.24
N SER A 591 5.84 -26.15 19.50
CA SER A 591 5.01 -27.01 20.35
C SER A 591 3.62 -26.40 20.57
N PHE A 592 3.54 -25.12 20.92
CA PHE A 592 2.28 -24.39 21.11
C PHE A 592 1.50 -24.19 19.80
N ALA A 593 2.17 -23.99 18.66
CA ALA A 593 1.51 -23.85 17.36
C ALA A 593 0.82 -25.15 16.90
N ARG A 594 1.33 -26.31 17.31
CA ARG A 594 0.81 -27.63 16.96
C ARG A 594 -0.37 -28.06 17.81
N THR A 595 -0.60 -27.45 18.98
CA THR A 595 -1.72 -27.82 19.84
C THR A 595 -3.04 -27.24 19.30
N PRO A 596 -4.09 -28.08 19.13
CA PRO A 596 -5.41 -27.63 18.74
C PRO A 596 -6.02 -26.68 19.78
N PRO A 597 -6.59 -25.52 19.39
CA PRO A 597 -7.20 -24.60 20.33
C PRO A 597 -8.41 -25.17 21.07
N ILE A 598 -9.12 -26.15 20.48
CA ILE A 598 -10.22 -26.86 21.15
C ILE A 598 -9.75 -27.54 22.45
N LEU A 599 -8.51 -28.04 22.52
CA LEU A 599 -8.00 -28.68 23.74
C LEU A 599 -8.00 -27.72 24.94
N TRP A 600 -7.70 -26.44 24.68
CA TRP A 600 -7.73 -25.41 25.72
C TRP A 600 -9.15 -25.18 26.24
N GLN A 601 -10.16 -25.29 25.37
CA GLN A 601 -11.57 -25.14 25.73
C GLN A 601 -12.08 -26.36 26.51
N LEU A 602 -11.53 -27.55 26.24
CA LEU A 602 -11.82 -28.79 26.97
C LEU A 602 -11.15 -28.85 28.36
N GLY A 603 -10.41 -27.80 28.76
CA GLY A 603 -9.79 -27.71 30.08
C GLY A 603 -8.42 -28.38 30.21
N TRP A 604 -7.79 -28.75 29.09
CA TRP A 604 -6.43 -29.31 29.13
C TRP A 604 -5.40 -28.19 29.40
N CYS A 605 -4.77 -28.23 30.58
CA CYS A 605 -3.76 -27.26 31.01
C CYS A 605 -2.48 -27.99 31.45
N PRO A 606 -1.55 -28.29 30.53
CA PRO A 606 -0.28 -28.91 30.88
C PRO A 606 0.66 -27.88 31.53
N GLU A 607 1.64 -28.37 32.28
CA GLU A 607 2.76 -27.53 32.75
C GLU A 607 3.65 -27.14 31.57
N PHE A 608 3.92 -25.85 31.40
CA PHE A 608 4.80 -25.36 30.34
C PHE A 608 6.28 -25.56 30.71
N CYS A 609 7.03 -26.20 29.81
CA CYS A 609 8.46 -26.49 29.99
C CYS A 609 9.35 -25.51 29.21
N GLY A 610 10.65 -25.54 29.52
CA GLY A 610 11.69 -24.73 28.88
C GLY A 610 12.03 -23.43 29.63
N SER A 611 13.17 -22.82 29.29
CA SER A 611 13.69 -21.54 29.82
C SER A 611 12.63 -20.43 29.80
N LEU A 612 11.82 -20.42 28.75
CA LEU A 612 10.83 -19.39 28.44
C LEU A 612 9.39 -19.82 28.75
N LYS A 613 9.18 -21.02 29.30
CA LYS A 613 7.87 -21.60 29.62
C LYS A 613 6.87 -21.56 28.45
N THR A 614 7.34 -21.86 27.24
CA THR A 614 6.49 -21.93 26.03
C THR A 614 6.36 -23.34 25.47
N SER A 615 7.14 -24.31 25.96
CA SER A 615 7.10 -25.66 25.44
C SER A 615 5.93 -26.45 26.03
N VAL A 616 5.06 -26.96 25.15
CA VAL A 616 3.90 -27.78 25.52
C VAL A 616 4.19 -29.25 25.19
N PRO A 617 3.84 -30.21 26.06
CA PRO A 617 3.88 -31.63 25.69
C PRO A 617 2.92 -31.94 24.53
N PRO A 618 3.17 -33.03 23.77
CA PRO A 618 2.24 -33.46 22.73
C PRO A 618 0.85 -33.78 23.32
N PRO A 619 -0.25 -33.54 22.57
CA PRO A 619 -1.59 -33.84 23.05
C PRO A 619 -1.75 -35.30 23.48
N PRO A 620 -2.37 -35.59 24.65
CA PRO A 620 -2.63 -36.96 25.07
C PRO A 620 -3.54 -37.68 24.09
N GLY A 621 -3.30 -38.99 23.90
CA GLY A 621 -4.06 -39.81 22.96
C GLY A 621 -5.57 -39.86 23.23
N GLU A 622 -5.98 -39.70 24.49
CA GLU A 622 -7.39 -39.69 24.91
C GLU A 622 -8.18 -38.55 24.25
N TYR A 623 -7.62 -37.33 24.22
CA TYR A 623 -8.28 -36.19 23.58
C TYR A 623 -8.29 -36.29 22.05
N LEU A 624 -7.36 -37.05 21.46
CA LEU A 624 -7.31 -37.25 20.01
C LEU A 624 -8.36 -38.25 19.50
N GLN A 625 -9.10 -38.92 20.39
CA GLN A 625 -10.26 -39.75 20.02
C GLN A 625 -11.46 -38.88 19.58
N ASP A 626 -11.54 -37.65 20.09
CA ASP A 626 -12.54 -36.68 19.63
C ASP A 626 -12.23 -36.26 18.18
N ARG A 627 -13.23 -36.42 17.32
CA ARG A 627 -13.14 -36.15 15.89
C ARG A 627 -12.74 -34.71 15.58
N ASP A 628 -13.28 -33.74 16.30
CA ASP A 628 -13.10 -32.33 15.96
C ASP A 628 -11.76 -31.80 16.50
N VAL A 629 -11.28 -32.34 17.63
CA VAL A 629 -9.89 -32.17 18.10
C VAL A 629 -8.92 -32.77 17.08
N LEU A 630 -9.16 -34.00 16.63
CA LEU A 630 -8.31 -34.69 15.67
C LEU A 630 -8.25 -33.96 14.33
N LYS A 631 -9.37 -33.45 13.80
CA LYS A 631 -9.37 -32.65 12.56
C LYS A 631 -8.46 -31.41 12.65
N GLN A 632 -8.55 -30.66 13.75
CA GLN A 632 -7.70 -29.48 13.95
C GLN A 632 -6.23 -29.88 14.11
N TYR A 633 -5.96 -30.98 14.83
CA TYR A 633 -4.60 -31.50 14.96
C TYR A 633 -4.01 -31.89 13.60
N ILE A 634 -4.78 -32.62 12.79
CA ILE A 634 -4.41 -33.03 11.43
C ILE A 634 -4.12 -31.82 10.54
N TYR A 635 -4.97 -30.78 10.61
CA TYR A 635 -4.74 -29.55 9.86
C TYR A 635 -3.39 -28.92 10.21
N ARG A 636 -3.07 -28.82 11.51
CA ARG A 636 -1.81 -28.22 12.01
C ARG A 636 -0.58 -29.03 11.62
N ILE A 637 -0.58 -30.35 11.80
CA ILE A 637 0.58 -31.19 11.41
C ILE A 637 0.80 -31.22 9.88
N ASN A 638 -0.27 -31.11 9.08
CA ASN A 638 -0.15 -31.04 7.63
C ASN A 638 0.34 -29.67 7.15
N LEU A 639 -0.07 -28.59 7.83
CA LEU A 639 0.33 -27.23 7.53
C LEU A 639 1.81 -26.97 7.89
N LEU A 640 2.26 -27.47 9.04
CA LEU A 640 3.58 -27.18 9.62
C LEU A 640 4.62 -28.26 9.29
N GLY A 641 4.19 -29.50 9.04
CA GLY A 641 5.07 -30.65 8.93
C GLY A 641 5.74 -30.98 10.27
N TRP A 642 7.02 -31.39 10.20
CA TRP A 642 7.82 -31.75 11.37
C TRP A 642 9.23 -31.13 11.28
N THR A 643 9.81 -30.81 12.43
CA THR A 643 11.11 -30.12 12.55
C THR A 643 12.26 -31.06 12.89
N SER A 644 11.97 -32.18 13.57
CA SER A 644 12.96 -33.17 13.98
C SER A 644 12.42 -34.60 13.82
N ARG A 645 13.33 -35.58 13.79
CA ARG A 645 12.97 -37.00 13.77
C ARG A 645 12.15 -37.39 15.01
N GLN A 646 12.51 -36.88 16.17
CA GLN A 646 11.75 -37.12 17.40
C GLN A 646 10.30 -36.64 17.23
N GLN A 647 10.12 -35.43 16.69
CA GLN A 647 8.78 -34.89 16.46
C GLN A 647 7.95 -35.74 15.48
N PHE A 648 8.59 -36.29 14.45
CA PHE A 648 7.96 -37.24 13.54
C PHE A 648 7.49 -38.50 14.29
N GLU A 649 8.37 -39.12 15.09
CA GLU A 649 8.06 -40.33 15.85
C GLU A 649 6.96 -40.10 16.90
N GLU A 650 6.95 -38.96 17.58
CA GLU A 650 5.87 -38.57 18.51
C GLU A 650 4.51 -38.47 17.82
N THR A 651 4.47 -37.83 16.65
CA THR A 651 3.25 -37.68 15.85
C THR A 651 2.76 -39.02 15.32
N TRP A 652 3.70 -39.85 14.88
CA TRP A 652 3.44 -41.20 14.42
C TRP A 652 2.80 -42.05 15.51
N MET A 653 3.39 -42.07 16.71
CA MET A 653 2.86 -42.82 17.85
C MET A 653 1.49 -42.30 18.31
N ALA A 654 1.26 -40.99 18.32
CA ALA A 654 -0.04 -40.41 18.65
C ALA A 654 -1.13 -40.88 17.68
N LEU A 655 -0.86 -40.88 16.38
CA LEU A 655 -1.81 -41.34 15.36
C LEU A 655 -2.07 -42.86 15.41
N LEU A 656 -1.05 -43.66 15.73
CA LEU A 656 -1.22 -45.10 15.94
C LEU A 656 -2.06 -45.39 17.20
N GLY A 657 -1.88 -44.60 18.27
CA GLY A 657 -2.69 -44.70 19.48
C GLY A 657 -4.17 -44.49 19.22
N VAL A 658 -4.52 -43.53 18.35
CA VAL A 658 -5.91 -43.30 17.90
C VAL A 658 -6.46 -44.51 17.14
N LEU A 659 -5.65 -45.15 16.27
CA LEU A 659 -6.08 -46.35 15.54
C LEU A 659 -6.29 -47.55 16.47
N SER A 660 -5.37 -47.77 17.41
CA SER A 660 -5.43 -48.90 18.35
C SER A 660 -6.58 -48.80 19.36
N ALA A 661 -7.12 -47.59 19.58
CA ALA A 661 -8.27 -47.36 20.44
C ALA A 661 -9.60 -47.84 19.83
N THR A 662 -9.58 -48.46 18.63
CA THR A 662 -10.77 -49.08 18.02
C THR A 662 -10.88 -50.55 18.51
N PRO A 663 -11.75 -50.90 19.48
CA PRO A 663 -11.95 -52.29 19.85
C PRO A 663 -12.60 -53.07 18.69
N VAL A 664 -12.28 -54.37 18.61
CA VAL A 664 -12.79 -55.29 17.58
C VAL A 664 -14.17 -55.87 17.96
N ASP A 665 -14.58 -55.71 19.22
CA ASP A 665 -15.80 -56.30 19.78
C ASP A 665 -16.95 -55.28 19.89
N ASP A 666 -18.18 -55.76 19.68
CA ASP A 666 -19.44 -55.01 19.69
C ASP A 666 -19.62 -54.20 21.00
N VAL A 667 -19.48 -52.87 20.95
CA VAL A 667 -19.81 -51.97 22.06
C VAL A 667 -20.88 -50.98 21.62
N ASP A 668 -22.07 -51.15 22.21
CA ASP A 668 -23.20 -50.23 22.41
C ASP A 668 -23.26 -48.95 21.57
N GLY A 669 -24.00 -49.02 20.45
CA GLY A 669 -24.57 -47.85 19.77
C GLY A 669 -24.02 -47.60 18.37
N LYS A 670 -24.88 -47.75 17.34
CA LYS A 670 -24.53 -47.54 15.92
C LYS A 670 -23.92 -46.15 15.62
N GLU A 671 -24.21 -45.14 16.44
CA GLU A 671 -23.67 -43.78 16.26
C GLU A 671 -22.23 -43.65 16.76
N GLU A 672 -21.90 -44.21 17.93
CA GLU A 672 -20.54 -44.21 18.45
C GLU A 672 -19.59 -45.01 17.56
N ASP A 673 -20.05 -46.16 17.05
CA ASP A 673 -19.29 -46.96 16.08
C ASP A 673 -19.00 -46.17 14.79
N GLN A 674 -19.98 -45.41 14.29
CA GLN A 674 -19.79 -44.56 13.11
C GLN A 674 -18.80 -43.42 13.37
N GLU A 675 -18.82 -42.81 14.55
CA GLU A 675 -17.86 -41.77 14.92
C GLU A 675 -16.45 -42.33 15.07
N ARG A 676 -16.29 -43.49 15.71
CA ARG A 676 -15.00 -44.20 15.81
C ARG A 676 -14.45 -44.55 14.43
N ILE A 677 -15.26 -45.12 13.54
CA ILE A 677 -14.86 -45.42 12.15
C ILE A 677 -14.40 -44.15 11.42
N ARG A 678 -15.11 -43.03 11.59
CA ARG A 678 -14.73 -41.74 10.97
C ARG A 678 -13.41 -41.21 11.52
N THR A 679 -13.18 -41.30 12.83
CA THR A 679 -11.92 -40.92 13.49
C THR A 679 -10.76 -41.80 12.99
N SER A 680 -10.94 -43.11 12.90
CA SER A 680 -9.93 -44.03 12.36
C SER A 680 -9.63 -43.74 10.89
N CYS A 681 -10.64 -43.44 10.07
CA CYS A 681 -10.43 -43.01 8.68
C CYS A 681 -9.60 -41.72 8.57
N LEU A 682 -9.81 -40.77 9.48
CA LEU A 682 -9.01 -39.53 9.54
C LEU A 682 -7.57 -39.82 9.97
N ALA A 683 -7.36 -40.71 10.93
CA ALA A 683 -6.03 -41.13 11.36
C ALA A 683 -5.25 -41.79 10.20
N VAL A 684 -5.86 -42.73 9.45
CA VAL A 684 -5.21 -43.35 8.27
C VAL A 684 -4.83 -42.31 7.21
N LYS A 685 -5.73 -41.36 6.90
CA LYS A 685 -5.43 -40.26 5.96
C LYS A 685 -4.24 -39.42 6.42
N SER A 686 -4.13 -39.21 7.73
CA SER A 686 -3.09 -38.38 8.33
C SER A 686 -1.75 -39.09 8.38
N ILE A 687 -1.73 -40.39 8.70
CA ILE A 687 -0.54 -41.23 8.58
C ILE A 687 -0.03 -41.22 7.13
N THR A 688 -0.94 -41.35 6.16
CA THR A 688 -0.58 -41.28 4.73
C THR A 688 0.06 -39.92 4.40
N SER A 689 -0.52 -38.82 4.87
CA SER A 689 0.05 -37.47 4.68
C SER A 689 1.42 -37.32 5.36
N LEU A 690 1.58 -37.82 6.59
CA LEU A 690 2.84 -37.79 7.33
C LEU A 690 3.95 -38.55 6.59
N LEU A 691 3.62 -39.71 6.00
CA LEU A 691 4.56 -40.46 5.15
C LEU A 691 4.87 -39.72 3.85
N LEU A 692 3.88 -39.10 3.19
CA LEU A 692 4.11 -38.29 1.99
C LEU A 692 5.05 -37.11 2.28
N GLN A 693 4.98 -36.51 3.47
CA GLN A 693 5.90 -35.44 3.88
C GLN A 693 7.38 -35.88 3.92
N THR A 694 7.67 -37.18 4.02
CA THR A 694 9.05 -37.69 3.92
C THR A 694 9.61 -37.61 2.49
N LEU A 695 8.73 -37.51 1.48
CA LEU A 695 9.08 -37.37 0.06
C LEU A 695 9.26 -35.91 -0.38
N LEU A 696 9.27 -34.96 0.56
CA LEU A 696 9.52 -33.55 0.30
C LEU A 696 11.02 -33.27 0.11
N LEU A 697 11.37 -32.59 -1.00
CA LEU A 697 12.73 -32.15 -1.31
C LEU A 697 12.78 -30.62 -1.46
N PRO A 698 13.86 -29.94 -0.97
CA PRO A 698 15.11 -30.51 -0.48
C PRO A 698 15.09 -30.99 0.98
N GLN A 699 14.18 -30.48 1.81
CA GLN A 699 14.11 -30.82 3.23
C GLN A 699 12.83 -31.63 3.55
N PRO A 700 12.97 -32.92 3.92
CA PRO A 700 11.84 -33.73 4.36
C PRO A 700 11.10 -33.10 5.54
N GLY A 701 9.78 -33.20 5.57
CA GLY A 701 8.98 -32.65 6.67
C GLY A 701 8.82 -31.13 6.68
N ASN A 702 9.34 -30.41 5.68
CA ASN A 702 9.22 -28.96 5.56
C ASN A 702 8.31 -28.56 4.37
N PRO A 703 7.00 -28.31 4.58
CA PRO A 703 6.10 -27.87 3.50
C PRO A 703 6.38 -26.46 2.95
N GLN A 704 7.14 -25.61 3.66
CA GLN A 704 7.40 -24.22 3.27
C GLN A 704 8.51 -24.10 2.22
N ASN A 705 9.59 -24.86 2.39
CA ASN A 705 10.76 -24.82 1.49
C ASN A 705 10.79 -25.96 0.47
N SER A 706 9.97 -27.00 0.66
CA SER A 706 10.08 -28.22 -0.13
C SER A 706 8.87 -28.49 -1.01
N THR A 707 9.10 -29.24 -2.08
CA THR A 707 8.06 -29.75 -2.96
C THR A 707 8.12 -31.27 -3.01
N TYR A 708 6.99 -31.92 -3.29
CA TYR A 708 6.97 -33.38 -3.43
C TYR A 708 7.87 -33.81 -4.58
N LEU A 709 8.66 -34.86 -4.35
CA LEU A 709 9.46 -35.50 -5.38
C LEU A 709 8.57 -35.86 -6.59
N LYS A 710 8.91 -35.28 -7.74
CA LYS A 710 8.27 -35.58 -9.03
C LYS A 710 9.30 -36.27 -9.92
N GLN A 711 9.10 -37.56 -10.15
CA GLN A 711 9.91 -38.30 -11.12
C GLN A 711 9.20 -38.28 -12.49
N PRO A 712 9.77 -37.62 -13.51
CA PRO A 712 9.19 -37.66 -14.84
C PRO A 712 9.29 -39.09 -15.39
N ARG A 713 8.22 -39.57 -16.04
CA ARG A 713 8.23 -40.86 -16.72
C ARG A 713 9.13 -40.86 -17.97
N ASP A 714 9.32 -39.69 -18.57
CA ASP A 714 10.03 -39.52 -19.83
C ASP A 714 11.55 -39.48 -19.57
N LYS A 715 12.31 -40.23 -20.39
CA LYS A 715 13.77 -40.23 -20.33
C LYS A 715 14.33 -38.93 -20.94
N PRO A 716 15.52 -38.46 -20.50
CA PRO A 716 16.17 -37.31 -21.13
C PRO A 716 16.40 -37.56 -22.63
N LEU A 717 16.22 -36.52 -23.45
CA LEU A 717 16.37 -36.60 -24.90
C LEU A 717 17.83 -36.93 -25.27
N ALA A 718 18.05 -38.02 -26.00
CA ALA A 718 19.39 -38.49 -26.38
C ALA A 718 20.19 -37.50 -27.24
N PHE A 719 19.52 -36.55 -27.91
CA PHE A 719 20.14 -35.60 -28.84
C PHE A 719 20.58 -34.27 -28.22
N GLN A 720 20.46 -34.07 -26.90
CA GLN A 720 20.91 -32.81 -26.26
C GLN A 720 22.44 -32.69 -26.08
N HIS A 721 23.19 -33.75 -26.40
CA HIS A 721 24.64 -33.82 -26.21
C HIS A 721 25.44 -33.88 -27.53
N THR A 722 24.76 -33.77 -28.67
CA THR A 722 25.37 -33.61 -30.01
C THR A 722 25.23 -32.16 -30.46
#